data_AF-A0A7C0YN23-F1
#
_entry.id   AF-A0A7C0YN23-F1
#
_cell.length_a   1.000
_cell.length_b   1.000
_cell.length_c   1.000
_cell.angle_alpha   90.00
_cell.angle_beta   90.00
_cell.angle_gamma   90.00
#
_symmetry.space_group_name_H-M   'P 1'
#
loop_
_entity.id
_entity.type
_entity.pdbx_description
1 polymer ?
#
loop_
_entity_poly.entity_id
_entity_poly.type
_entity_poly.pdbx_seq_one_letter_code
_entity_poly.pdbx_strand_id
1 'polypeptide(L)'
;SYDGTNYHDITCHYRYQLSPTGVDGGYLTFQNRSSNFSIDVGDDGLIECSYPKEFPMDERCIGGERDNVMLKKDGVYYFFYQNGTHILFKNSTNGRDWSDPMVVTSFLGGLGSSWGFDAIVNSTGSFWVVWDVGYSGTTGRLIQKIVSDDNGTTWHSKQNISESECSSHSCFYPRIAQTSYGYGIVYYGNDYIHFKNSTDGNTWSSEKNIAARHSTYPVSYIGKDSDNNLYILYTHPSVGNYLLDDRIVFNKSTDGGNTWSSATVISSDSGREPFIFEDSDGKLWAFWRWDNTIYWKYSTDGGNTWWPYYIDSASSMTWEKTHVRAFEDTSTCEYLLTGSGGCYRSLMLKPVGLNKTLISEWLGTCIPGSDGSCNFPIKIHSDTYGKVQFSNIRIFYDYNISELYSKTSDIYYVEAGKNITRTINLNHTDRTSPVNFTYNGIYWPSDGGVLPLSCEVDGTAKTFENGYCSFTESISSGNYFTNHSIKFYKGVLVNKSQVESIWNDTIVVDKNALVYFNVTACNNDNIGYSNILVRADLPSIYSNVTPYIFYDTINSGSCSKHSFINATGIPVVEVSFTGPDIITLPDYFKYTYTFTLNVRDGNVSSKNITYLVLKSDMMDFGKRDPTMDLVRVDGNSTGIYSEDYGDYYRINITTEHGSSSLEEGTHSGEIIYYVPITGGEAPSAGGGGGGEANYMVVRPTELFIPIYDECNSTLLNITWYGQPEITASILISDDIRNYILQPKSGDKILLRDEETTTLPIKACIPEELKQELMETLEKGVSGTMEIRATTRYGSVVSQIVPIEIRKYAIEVVKPAKPLPPKPKPLPPITVENIAKIVVLILIVALVAKFVVF
;
A
#
# COMPACT_ATOMS: atom_id res chain seq x y z
N SER A 1 21.73 19.07 44.07
CA SER A 1 21.38 20.34 43.40
C SER A 1 22.35 21.42 43.86
N TYR A 2 22.33 22.61 43.24
CA TYR A 2 23.18 23.74 43.61
C TYR A 2 22.34 25.00 43.75
N ASP A 3 22.51 25.74 44.85
CA ASP A 3 21.72 26.94 45.17
C ASP A 3 22.50 28.27 45.02
N GLY A 4 23.75 28.19 44.58
CA GLY A 4 24.67 29.33 44.49
C GLY A 4 25.74 29.36 45.58
N THR A 5 25.60 28.60 46.67
CA THR A 5 26.61 28.55 47.75
C THR A 5 26.98 27.15 48.24
N ASN A 6 26.09 26.17 48.17
CA ASN A 6 26.39 24.80 48.59
C ASN A 6 26.09 23.76 47.49
N TYR A 7 26.95 22.73 47.45
CA TYR A 7 26.70 21.51 46.68
C TYR A 7 25.85 20.55 47.53
N HIS A 8 24.75 20.06 46.95
CA HIS A 8 23.99 18.95 47.50
C HIS A 8 24.13 17.73 46.60
N ASP A 9 24.71 16.66 47.15
CA ASP A 9 24.70 15.35 46.53
C ASP A 9 23.26 14.89 46.26
N ILE A 10 23.05 14.23 45.11
CA ILE A 10 21.80 13.56 44.79
C ILE A 10 22.11 12.07 44.64
N THR A 11 22.01 11.34 45.75
CA THR A 11 22.16 9.88 45.76
C THR A 11 20.87 9.23 45.25
N CYS A 12 20.85 8.83 43.99
CA CYS A 12 19.73 8.09 43.41
C CYS A 12 19.87 6.59 43.68
N HIS A 13 19.14 6.07 44.67
CA HIS A 13 19.04 4.63 44.91
C HIS A 13 18.11 3.97 43.88
N TYR A 14 18.67 3.14 43.00
CA TYR A 14 17.91 2.27 42.11
C TYR A 14 17.91 0.83 42.65
N ARG A 15 16.72 0.23 42.75
CA ARG A 15 16.53 -1.17 43.17
C ARG A 15 16.04 -1.97 41.96
N TYR A 16 16.81 -2.96 41.54
CA TYR A 16 16.42 -3.87 40.45
C TYR A 16 15.43 -4.94 40.92
N GLN A 17 14.59 -5.41 40.01
CA GLN A 17 13.74 -6.58 40.18
C GLN A 17 13.68 -7.33 38.85
N LEU A 18 13.98 -8.63 38.87
CA LEU A 18 14.18 -9.46 37.67
C LEU A 18 12.85 -9.89 37.02
N SER A 19 12.86 -10.08 35.70
CA SER A 19 11.77 -10.68 34.93
C SER A 19 12.35 -11.64 33.87
N PRO A 20 11.88 -12.90 33.74
CA PRO A 20 12.45 -13.86 32.80
C PRO A 20 11.67 -13.90 31.47
N THR A 21 12.33 -13.50 30.37
CA THR A 21 12.21 -13.98 28.96
C THR A 21 12.86 -12.93 28.05
N GLY A 22 13.90 -13.30 27.30
CA GLY A 22 14.42 -12.47 26.19
C GLY A 22 13.51 -12.55 24.95
N VAL A 23 13.71 -11.77 23.89
CA VAL A 23 14.80 -10.83 23.56
C VAL A 23 14.19 -9.69 22.73
N ASP A 24 14.50 -8.42 23.01
CA ASP A 24 15.01 -7.42 22.04
C ASP A 24 15.14 -5.99 22.61
N GLY A 25 15.91 -5.17 21.91
CA GLY A 25 16.58 -3.98 22.44
C GLY A 25 15.69 -2.78 22.83
N GLY A 26 16.18 -1.99 23.79
CA GLY A 26 15.58 -0.72 24.19
C GLY A 26 16.62 0.40 24.32
N TYR A 27 16.34 1.56 23.72
CA TYR A 27 17.22 2.72 23.73
C TYR A 27 16.88 3.70 24.86
N LEU A 28 17.91 4.37 25.38
CA LEU A 28 17.79 5.53 26.27
C LEU A 28 17.22 6.73 25.50
N THR A 29 16.32 7.48 26.14
CA THR A 29 15.64 8.62 25.50
C THR A 29 15.68 9.83 26.42
N PHE A 30 16.10 10.98 25.88
CA PHE A 30 16.22 12.25 26.59
C PHE A 30 15.33 13.31 25.98
N GLN A 31 14.80 14.21 26.82
CA GLN A 31 14.05 15.37 26.36
C GLN A 31 14.53 16.62 27.11
N ASN A 32 15.17 17.54 26.41
CA ASN A 32 15.57 18.85 26.94
C ASN A 32 15.38 19.94 25.87
N ARG A 33 14.99 21.15 26.31
CA ARG A 33 14.78 22.32 25.45
C ARG A 33 16.04 23.18 25.28
N SER A 34 17.11 22.97 26.06
CA SER A 34 18.41 23.66 25.85
C SER A 34 19.57 23.12 26.71
N SER A 35 20.74 22.96 26.08
CA SER A 35 22.14 22.95 26.62
C SER A 35 22.82 21.64 27.11
N ASN A 36 24.17 21.64 27.04
CA ASN A 36 25.12 20.51 27.15
C ASN A 36 25.05 19.74 28.49
N PHE A 37 25.33 18.43 28.47
CA PHE A 37 25.40 17.58 29.67
C PHE A 37 26.38 16.41 29.49
N SER A 38 26.96 15.90 30.57
CA SER A 38 28.03 14.89 30.51
C SER A 38 27.98 13.93 31.70
N ILE A 39 28.50 12.71 31.52
CA ILE A 39 28.37 11.61 32.48
C ILE A 39 29.73 10.93 32.64
N ASP A 40 30.18 10.79 33.88
CA ASP A 40 31.47 10.26 34.31
C ASP A 40 31.21 9.00 35.17
N VAL A 41 32.07 7.99 35.11
CA VAL A 41 31.98 6.76 35.92
C VAL A 41 33.38 6.49 36.45
N GLY A 42 33.57 6.67 37.75
CA GLY A 42 34.90 6.63 38.37
C GLY A 42 35.54 5.24 38.32
N ASP A 43 36.88 5.13 38.31
CA ASP A 43 37.87 6.21 38.45
C ASP A 43 38.68 6.43 37.15
N ASP A 44 39.08 7.68 36.92
CA ASP A 44 40.03 8.17 35.89
C ASP A 44 39.55 8.35 34.42
N GLY A 45 38.24 8.34 34.10
CA GLY A 45 37.75 8.42 32.70
C GLY A 45 36.52 9.28 32.40
N LEU A 46 36.71 10.60 32.22
CA LEU A 46 35.67 11.57 31.80
C LEU A 46 35.03 11.24 30.43
N ILE A 47 33.69 11.29 30.33
CA ILE A 47 32.95 11.26 29.05
C ILE A 47 32.07 12.52 28.92
N GLU A 48 32.48 13.42 28.03
CA GLU A 48 31.71 14.61 27.66
C GLU A 48 30.66 14.29 26.58
N CYS A 49 29.44 14.83 26.70
CA CYS A 49 28.39 14.74 25.68
C CYS A 49 27.88 16.14 25.29
N SER A 50 28.60 16.79 24.38
CA SER A 50 28.19 18.09 23.86
C SER A 50 26.90 17.97 23.00
N TYR A 51 25.98 18.94 23.17
CA TYR A 51 24.74 19.02 22.36
C TYR A 51 25.07 19.15 20.87
N PRO A 52 24.10 18.95 19.97
CA PRO A 52 23.98 19.86 18.82
C PRO A 52 23.03 21.03 19.07
N LYS A 53 23.58 22.17 19.51
CA LYS A 53 22.96 23.48 19.21
C LYS A 53 23.00 23.66 17.70
N GLU A 54 21.86 24.06 17.15
CA GLU A 54 21.64 24.78 15.89
C GLU A 54 22.83 24.81 14.94
N PHE A 55 22.73 24.14 13.79
CA PHE A 55 23.63 24.37 12.66
C PHE A 55 23.66 25.87 12.36
N PRO A 56 24.76 26.58 12.67
CA PRO A 56 24.95 27.94 12.20
C PRO A 56 25.58 27.77 10.82
N MET A 57 24.75 27.45 9.83
CA MET A 57 25.08 27.90 8.49
C MET A 57 25.00 29.43 8.58
N ASP A 58 26.16 30.06 8.76
CA ASP A 58 26.29 31.51 8.72
C ASP A 58 25.59 31.98 7.44
N GLU A 59 24.63 32.90 7.56
CA GLU A 59 23.77 33.36 6.46
C GLU A 59 24.57 33.94 5.29
N ARG A 60 25.88 34.16 5.48
CA ARG A 60 26.86 34.59 4.49
C ARG A 60 27.44 33.47 3.60
N CYS A 61 27.04 32.20 3.77
CA CYS A 61 27.57 31.08 2.99
C CYS A 61 26.82 30.73 1.70
N ILE A 62 25.68 31.36 1.35
CA ILE A 62 24.86 30.95 0.20
C ILE A 62 24.69 32.10 -0.81
N GLY A 63 25.79 32.42 -1.49
CA GLY A 63 25.85 33.33 -2.64
C GLY A 63 26.33 32.60 -3.90
N GLY A 64 25.59 31.57 -4.30
CA GLY A 64 26.07 30.50 -5.20
C GLY A 64 26.88 29.44 -4.44
N GLU A 65 27.02 28.19 -4.88
CA GLU A 65 26.49 27.49 -6.06
C GLU A 65 26.34 25.97 -5.73
N ARG A 66 25.43 25.27 -6.43
CA ARG A 66 25.49 23.86 -6.90
C ARG A 66 26.09 22.76 -5.99
N ASP A 67 25.26 21.73 -5.75
CA ASP A 67 25.55 20.41 -5.16
C ASP A 67 26.28 20.40 -3.79
N ASN A 68 25.82 19.54 -2.87
CA ASN A 68 26.46 19.36 -1.57
C ASN A 68 26.39 17.88 -1.17
N VAL A 69 27.46 17.37 -0.57
CA VAL A 69 27.53 15.98 -0.09
C VAL A 69 28.07 15.96 1.33
N MET A 70 27.26 15.45 2.25
CA MET A 70 27.72 15.06 3.58
C MET A 70 28.00 13.54 3.57
N LEU A 71 28.96 13.09 4.38
CA LEU A 71 29.33 11.68 4.62
C LEU A 71 29.66 11.50 6.11
N LYS A 72 29.53 10.28 6.64
CA LYS A 72 29.99 9.91 7.99
C LYS A 72 30.96 8.73 7.88
N LYS A 73 32.13 8.84 8.50
CA LYS A 73 33.16 7.79 8.57
C LYS A 73 33.83 7.84 9.94
N ASP A 74 33.96 6.70 10.61
CA ASP A 74 34.67 6.55 11.90
C ASP A 74 34.21 7.56 12.98
N GLY A 75 32.91 7.86 13.01
CA GLY A 75 32.31 8.85 13.93
C GLY A 75 32.49 10.33 13.51
N VAL A 76 33.24 10.61 12.45
CA VAL A 76 33.49 11.95 11.92
C VAL A 76 32.57 12.25 10.73
N TYR A 77 32.00 13.44 10.69
CA TYR A 77 31.23 13.97 9.58
C TYR A 77 32.15 14.69 8.60
N TYR A 78 31.93 14.51 7.30
CA TYR A 78 32.68 15.14 6.22
C TYR A 78 31.70 15.82 5.27
N PHE A 79 31.81 17.14 5.14
CA PHE A 79 30.95 17.96 4.29
C PHE A 79 31.74 18.49 3.09
N PHE A 80 31.40 17.95 1.92
CA PHE A 80 31.90 18.33 0.60
C PHE A 80 30.93 19.34 -0.03
N TYR A 81 31.48 20.41 -0.61
CA TYR A 81 30.72 21.49 -1.22
C TYR A 81 31.52 22.19 -2.32
N GLN A 82 30.82 22.79 -3.28
CA GLN A 82 31.45 23.63 -4.29
C GLN A 82 31.54 25.09 -3.80
N ASN A 83 32.68 25.74 -4.05
CA ASN A 83 32.85 27.17 -3.84
C ASN A 83 33.58 27.77 -5.06
N GLY A 84 32.78 28.29 -6.00
CA GLY A 84 33.25 28.80 -7.28
C GLY A 84 34.05 27.74 -8.06
N THR A 85 35.36 27.99 -8.21
CA THR A 85 36.28 27.13 -8.97
C THR A 85 36.90 25.98 -8.16
N HIS A 86 36.34 25.64 -7.00
CA HIS A 86 36.88 24.60 -6.11
C HIS A 86 35.78 23.64 -5.64
N ILE A 87 36.11 22.36 -5.56
CA ILE A 87 35.43 21.44 -4.64
C ILE A 87 36.25 21.44 -3.36
N LEU A 88 35.60 21.80 -2.26
CA LEU A 88 36.14 21.85 -0.92
C LEU A 88 35.51 20.74 -0.09
N PHE A 89 36.21 20.33 0.97
CA PHE A 89 35.58 19.60 2.05
C PHE A 89 36.03 20.15 3.40
N LYS A 90 35.20 19.95 4.42
CA LYS A 90 35.51 20.24 5.82
C LYS A 90 35.01 19.08 6.65
N ASN A 91 35.70 18.77 7.75
CA ASN A 91 35.31 17.68 8.64
C ASN A 91 34.85 18.20 10.01
N SER A 92 34.09 17.40 10.75
CA SER A 92 33.63 17.71 12.09
C SER A 92 33.40 16.45 12.89
N THR A 93 33.93 16.36 14.10
CA THR A 93 33.68 15.25 15.03
C THR A 93 32.28 15.31 15.68
N ASN A 94 31.59 16.46 15.59
CA ASN A 94 30.31 16.70 16.27
C ASN A 94 29.22 17.32 15.37
N GLY A 95 29.51 17.52 14.07
CA GLY A 95 28.62 18.10 13.07
C GLY A 95 28.45 19.62 13.12
N ARG A 96 29.08 20.33 14.09
CA ARG A 96 28.91 21.77 14.33
C ARG A 96 30.20 22.53 14.13
N ASP A 97 31.26 22.04 14.77
CA ASP A 97 32.58 22.65 14.76
C ASP A 97 33.34 22.04 13.58
N TRP A 98 33.40 22.82 12.50
CA TRP A 98 34.00 22.38 11.24
C TRP A 98 35.46 22.79 11.16
N SER A 99 36.30 21.92 10.61
CA SER A 99 37.66 22.25 10.20
C SER A 99 37.65 23.42 9.21
N ASP A 100 38.82 24.07 9.07
CA ASP A 100 39.07 24.92 7.91
C ASP A 100 38.81 24.14 6.60
N PRO A 101 38.31 24.79 5.53
CA PRO A 101 38.06 24.14 4.25
C PRO A 101 39.35 23.64 3.59
N MET A 102 39.38 22.35 3.30
CA MET A 102 40.45 21.69 2.56
C MET A 102 40.07 21.55 1.09
N VAL A 103 41.01 21.79 0.18
CA VAL A 103 40.75 21.69 -1.27
C VAL A 103 40.81 20.23 -1.71
N VAL A 104 39.68 19.69 -2.16
CA VAL A 104 39.64 18.40 -2.90
C VAL A 104 40.18 18.61 -4.30
N THR A 105 39.70 19.66 -4.97
CA THR A 105 40.22 20.01 -6.30
C THR A 105 39.96 21.46 -6.69
N SER A 106 40.85 21.99 -7.53
CA SER A 106 40.70 23.29 -8.19
C SER A 106 40.51 23.13 -9.69
N PHE A 107 39.69 24.01 -10.26
CA PHE A 107 39.47 24.16 -11.69
C PHE A 107 40.24 25.39 -12.19
N LEU A 108 41.45 25.18 -12.72
CA LEU A 108 42.27 26.28 -13.25
C LEU A 108 41.70 26.77 -14.60
N GLY A 109 41.55 28.09 -14.77
CA GLY A 109 41.30 28.70 -16.08
C GLY A 109 40.00 29.51 -16.26
N GLY A 110 39.31 29.91 -15.19
CA GLY A 110 38.22 30.92 -15.23
C GLY A 110 36.91 30.51 -15.92
N LEU A 111 36.88 29.37 -16.61
CA LEU A 111 35.71 28.78 -17.27
C LEU A 111 35.39 27.36 -16.79
N GLY A 112 36.27 26.76 -15.99
CA GLY A 112 36.04 25.49 -15.33
C GLY A 112 35.20 25.70 -14.06
N SER A 113 33.90 25.46 -14.15
CA SER A 113 33.05 25.18 -13.01
C SER A 113 32.49 23.77 -13.15
N SER A 114 32.45 23.00 -12.06
CA SER A 114 31.58 21.82 -12.00
C SER A 114 30.12 22.26 -11.99
N TRP A 115 29.23 21.46 -12.58
CA TRP A 115 27.79 21.65 -12.54
C TRP A 115 27.11 20.68 -11.59
N GLY A 116 27.74 19.53 -11.31
CA GLY A 116 27.41 18.65 -10.19
C GLY A 116 28.56 17.74 -9.80
N PHE A 117 28.59 17.38 -8.53
CA PHE A 117 29.53 16.39 -8.00
C PHE A 117 28.83 15.45 -7.02
N ASP A 118 29.46 14.32 -6.75
CA ASP A 118 29.04 13.38 -5.72
C ASP A 118 30.26 12.83 -4.98
N ALA A 119 30.04 12.31 -3.77
CA ALA A 119 31.08 11.63 -3.01
C ALA A 119 30.51 10.46 -2.20
N ILE A 120 31.35 9.42 -2.05
CA ILE A 120 31.11 8.26 -1.18
C ILE A 120 32.33 7.95 -0.34
N VAL A 121 32.10 7.25 0.76
CA VAL A 121 33.14 6.46 1.46
C VAL A 121 33.04 5.05 0.92
N ASN A 122 34.12 4.49 0.40
CA ASN A 122 34.11 3.10 -0.05
C ASN A 122 34.33 2.10 1.11
N SER A 123 34.20 0.81 0.81
CA SER A 123 34.42 -0.30 1.77
C SER A 123 35.85 -0.42 2.32
N THR A 124 36.84 0.26 1.74
CA THR A 124 38.20 0.38 2.30
C THR A 124 38.37 1.64 3.16
N GLY A 125 37.31 2.45 3.30
CA GLY A 125 37.32 3.72 4.02
C GLY A 125 37.83 4.91 3.18
N SER A 126 38.22 4.71 1.93
CA SER A 126 38.72 5.77 1.05
C SER A 126 37.58 6.69 0.62
N PHE A 127 37.83 8.00 0.53
CA PHE A 127 36.90 8.94 -0.08
C PHE A 127 37.04 8.93 -1.58
N TRP A 128 35.91 8.79 -2.27
CA TRP A 128 35.80 8.85 -3.72
C TRP A 128 34.93 10.04 -4.07
N VAL A 129 35.48 11.02 -4.77
CA VAL A 129 34.73 12.21 -5.22
C VAL A 129 34.69 12.20 -6.74
N VAL A 130 33.50 12.32 -7.32
CA VAL A 130 33.26 12.39 -8.76
C VAL A 130 32.60 13.70 -9.14
N TRP A 131 32.98 14.30 -10.28
CA TRP A 131 32.44 15.59 -10.73
C TRP A 131 32.54 15.75 -12.25
N ASP A 132 31.74 16.64 -12.83
CA ASP A 132 31.90 17.04 -14.22
C ASP A 132 32.85 18.24 -14.37
N VAL A 133 33.73 18.24 -15.37
CA VAL A 133 34.67 19.33 -15.63
C VAL A 133 34.73 19.72 -17.10
N GLY A 134 34.61 21.02 -17.38
CA GLY A 134 34.89 21.59 -18.69
C GLY A 134 36.37 22.00 -18.80
N TYR A 135 36.99 21.71 -19.94
CA TYR A 135 38.35 22.15 -20.26
C TYR A 135 38.33 23.37 -21.19
N SER A 136 39.32 24.26 -21.02
CA SER A 136 39.50 25.40 -21.92
C SER A 136 39.83 24.92 -23.35
N GLY A 137 38.92 25.18 -24.30
CA GLY A 137 39.09 24.82 -25.70
C GLY A 137 38.38 23.53 -26.15
N THR A 138 37.68 22.82 -25.26
CA THR A 138 36.77 21.71 -25.63
C THR A 138 35.31 22.13 -25.49
N THR A 139 34.44 21.63 -26.36
CA THR A 139 32.97 21.78 -26.23
C THR A 139 32.34 20.75 -25.27
N GLY A 140 33.09 19.68 -24.95
CA GLY A 140 32.71 18.65 -24.00
C GLY A 140 33.07 18.97 -22.54
N ARG A 141 32.34 18.30 -21.63
CA ARG A 141 32.57 18.22 -20.19
C ARG A 141 32.75 16.75 -19.85
N LEU A 142 33.82 16.42 -19.12
CA LEU A 142 34.19 15.05 -18.78
C LEU A 142 33.87 14.73 -17.33
N ILE A 143 33.52 13.48 -17.05
CA ILE A 143 33.31 12.97 -15.69
C ILE A 143 34.66 12.50 -15.13
N GLN A 144 35.09 13.11 -14.03
CA GLN A 144 36.32 12.76 -13.33
C GLN A 144 36.06 12.11 -11.98
N LYS A 145 37.08 11.39 -11.49
CA LYS A 145 37.20 10.85 -10.15
C LYS A 145 38.52 11.29 -9.52
N ILE A 146 38.50 11.51 -8.22
CA ILE A 146 39.69 11.57 -7.36
C ILE A 146 39.44 10.73 -6.11
N VAL A 147 40.52 10.17 -5.56
CA VAL A 147 40.46 9.29 -4.38
C VAL A 147 41.36 9.88 -3.30
N SER A 148 40.98 9.70 -2.03
CA SER A 148 41.86 9.88 -0.88
C SER A 148 41.73 8.67 0.04
N ASP A 149 42.87 8.09 0.44
CA ASP A 149 42.94 6.98 1.39
C ASP A 149 43.23 7.45 2.83
N ASP A 150 43.43 8.76 3.03
CA ASP A 150 43.94 9.37 4.27
C ASP A 150 43.00 10.48 4.81
N ASN A 151 41.69 10.24 4.68
CA ASN A 151 40.61 11.13 5.14
C ASN A 151 40.64 12.54 4.52
N GLY A 152 41.12 12.65 3.27
CA GLY A 152 41.19 13.88 2.49
C GLY A 152 42.44 14.73 2.78
N THR A 153 43.43 14.18 3.48
CA THR A 153 44.71 14.87 3.76
C THR A 153 45.54 15.02 2.48
N THR A 154 45.58 13.97 1.67
CA THR A 154 46.14 13.98 0.31
C THR A 154 45.14 13.37 -0.67
N TRP A 155 45.33 13.69 -1.94
CA TRP A 155 44.45 13.26 -3.02
C TRP A 155 45.29 12.67 -4.15
N HIS A 156 44.85 11.53 -4.67
CA HIS A 156 45.48 10.83 -5.79
C HIS A 156 45.41 11.64 -7.10
N SER A 157 46.09 11.18 -8.15
CA SER A 157 45.92 11.75 -9.48
C SER A 157 44.47 11.61 -9.98
N LYS A 158 44.01 12.64 -10.70
CA LYS A 158 42.66 12.67 -11.29
C LYS A 158 42.53 11.59 -12.35
N GLN A 159 41.48 10.78 -12.25
CA GLN A 159 41.10 9.80 -13.27
C GLN A 159 39.92 10.34 -14.09
N ASN A 160 39.96 10.16 -15.42
CA ASN A 160 38.79 10.37 -16.28
C ASN A 160 37.97 9.06 -16.37
N ILE A 161 36.65 9.14 -16.24
CA ILE A 161 35.71 8.00 -16.31
C ILE A 161 34.97 7.96 -17.65
N SER A 162 34.56 9.12 -18.16
CA SER A 162 33.81 9.24 -19.41
C SER A 162 34.71 9.08 -20.65
N GLU A 163 34.22 8.39 -21.66
CA GLU A 163 34.91 8.16 -22.93
C GLU A 163 34.76 9.36 -23.90
N SER A 164 35.12 9.16 -25.17
CA SER A 164 35.15 10.19 -26.21
C SER A 164 33.79 10.84 -26.50
N GLU A 165 32.66 10.21 -26.17
CA GLU A 165 31.34 10.81 -26.39
C GLU A 165 31.19 12.14 -25.64
N CYS A 166 31.60 12.16 -24.36
CA CYS A 166 31.63 13.36 -23.52
C CYS A 166 32.64 14.44 -23.95
N SER A 167 33.50 14.17 -24.95
CA SER A 167 34.37 15.18 -25.55
C SER A 167 33.67 16.00 -26.65
N SER A 168 32.64 15.40 -27.27
CA SER A 168 31.83 16.02 -28.34
C SER A 168 30.57 16.69 -27.80
N HIS A 169 29.95 16.09 -26.79
CA HIS A 169 28.76 16.58 -26.09
C HIS A 169 29.10 16.71 -24.60
N SER A 170 28.60 17.74 -23.91
CA SER A 170 28.91 17.90 -22.48
C SER A 170 28.18 16.87 -21.61
N CYS A 171 28.89 16.29 -20.65
CA CYS A 171 28.33 15.38 -19.64
C CYS A 171 28.26 16.06 -18.26
N PHE A 172 27.25 15.69 -17.45
CA PHE A 172 26.82 16.45 -16.27
C PHE A 172 26.26 15.55 -15.15
N TYR A 173 26.22 16.12 -13.93
CA TYR A 173 25.57 15.54 -12.74
C TYR A 173 25.93 14.08 -12.45
N PRO A 174 27.22 13.72 -12.31
CA PRO A 174 27.61 12.37 -11.92
C PRO A 174 27.11 12.06 -10.50
N ARG A 175 26.66 10.82 -10.31
CA ARG A 175 26.31 10.23 -9.01
C ARG A 175 26.92 8.83 -8.91
N ILE A 176 27.39 8.44 -7.73
CA ILE A 176 28.14 7.20 -7.54
C ILE A 176 27.63 6.40 -6.33
N ALA A 177 27.51 5.08 -6.51
CA ALA A 177 27.17 4.13 -5.45
C ALA A 177 28.17 2.95 -5.44
N GLN A 178 28.33 2.31 -4.28
CA GLN A 178 29.11 1.08 -4.13
C GLN A 178 28.22 -0.06 -3.62
N THR A 179 28.34 -1.23 -4.23
CA THR A 179 27.71 -2.50 -3.84
C THR A 179 28.77 -3.57 -3.61
N SER A 180 28.35 -4.74 -3.14
CA SER A 180 29.19 -5.96 -3.15
C SER A 180 29.71 -6.36 -4.53
N TYR A 181 29.07 -5.93 -5.62
CA TYR A 181 29.51 -6.15 -7.00
C TYR A 181 30.58 -5.17 -7.48
N GLY A 182 30.86 -4.11 -6.72
CA GLY A 182 31.78 -3.03 -7.10
C GLY A 182 31.11 -1.65 -7.06
N TYR A 183 31.45 -0.79 -8.02
CA TYR A 183 31.00 0.59 -8.11
C TYR A 183 30.10 0.79 -9.32
N GLY A 184 29.05 1.60 -9.17
CA GLY A 184 28.21 2.09 -10.26
C GLY A 184 28.23 3.61 -10.30
N ILE A 185 28.38 4.19 -11.49
CA ILE A 185 28.28 5.62 -11.72
C ILE A 185 27.21 5.90 -12.78
N VAL A 186 26.35 6.88 -12.50
CA VAL A 186 25.34 7.39 -13.44
C VAL A 186 25.62 8.86 -13.74
N TYR A 187 25.41 9.31 -14.98
CA TYR A 187 25.54 10.70 -15.39
C TYR A 187 24.68 10.99 -16.63
N TYR A 188 24.41 12.27 -16.89
CA TYR A 188 23.78 12.70 -18.13
C TYR A 188 24.85 13.05 -19.18
N GLY A 189 24.61 12.70 -20.44
CA GLY A 189 25.47 13.04 -21.57
C GLY A 189 24.80 12.73 -22.90
N ASN A 190 25.10 13.46 -23.97
CA ASN A 190 24.60 13.18 -25.34
C ASN A 190 23.08 12.90 -25.42
N ASP A 191 22.27 13.59 -24.61
CA ASP A 191 20.83 13.37 -24.47
C ASP A 191 20.40 12.01 -23.86
N TYR A 192 21.27 11.30 -23.15
CA TYR A 192 20.99 10.03 -22.46
C TYR A 192 21.39 10.07 -20.98
N ILE A 193 20.72 9.24 -20.17
CA ILE A 193 21.25 8.80 -18.88
C ILE A 193 22.19 7.61 -19.13
N HIS A 194 23.48 7.83 -18.91
CA HIS A 194 24.52 6.82 -19.04
C HIS A 194 24.84 6.19 -17.69
N PHE A 195 25.19 4.90 -17.71
CA PHE A 195 25.71 4.15 -16.58
C PHE A 195 27.01 3.44 -16.97
N LYS A 196 27.96 3.38 -16.03
CA LYS A 196 29.14 2.50 -16.09
C LYS A 196 29.28 1.77 -14.74
N ASN A 197 29.72 0.52 -14.78
CA ASN A 197 30.14 -0.20 -13.56
C ASN A 197 31.64 -0.50 -13.57
N SER A 198 32.16 -0.87 -12.40
CA SER A 198 33.56 -1.22 -12.20
C SER A 198 33.73 -2.11 -10.97
N THR A 199 34.46 -3.21 -11.07
CA THR A 199 34.68 -4.14 -9.94
C THR A 199 35.78 -3.68 -8.99
N ASP A 200 36.80 -3.00 -9.50
CA ASP A 200 37.93 -2.42 -8.74
C ASP A 200 37.83 -0.89 -8.58
N GLY A 201 36.88 -0.26 -9.27
CA GLY A 201 36.68 1.18 -9.38
C GLY A 201 37.77 1.92 -10.19
N ASN A 202 38.74 1.20 -10.74
CA ASN A 202 39.83 1.73 -11.57
C ASN A 202 39.60 1.43 -13.06
N THR A 203 38.98 0.30 -13.39
CA THR A 203 38.65 -0.13 -14.75
C THR A 203 37.14 -0.15 -14.92
N TRP A 204 36.63 0.71 -15.80
CA TRP A 204 35.18 0.89 -15.99
C TRP A 204 34.70 0.15 -17.23
N SER A 205 33.45 -0.32 -17.20
CA SER A 205 32.76 -0.89 -18.37
C SER A 205 32.66 0.11 -19.52
N SER A 206 32.30 -0.37 -20.71
CA SER A 206 31.74 0.50 -21.75
C SER A 206 30.47 1.19 -21.24
N GLU A 207 30.13 2.32 -21.86
CA GLU A 207 28.96 3.13 -21.51
C GLU A 207 27.65 2.42 -21.88
N LYS A 208 26.67 2.45 -20.97
CA LYS A 208 25.36 1.84 -21.16
C LYS A 208 24.26 2.88 -20.96
N ASN A 209 23.39 3.03 -21.95
CA ASN A 209 22.24 3.94 -21.84
C ASN A 209 21.14 3.24 -21.02
N ILE A 210 20.67 3.91 -19.97
CA ILE A 210 19.59 3.43 -19.08
C ILE A 210 18.22 3.84 -19.59
N ALA A 211 18.15 5.01 -20.24
CA ALA A 211 16.92 5.61 -20.75
C ALA A 211 17.01 5.87 -22.26
N ALA A 212 15.86 6.17 -22.87
CA ALA A 212 15.77 6.69 -24.23
C ALA A 212 16.34 8.12 -24.32
N ARG A 213 16.33 8.71 -25.53
CA ARG A 213 16.90 10.05 -25.74
C ARG A 213 16.00 11.15 -25.14
N HIS A 214 16.57 12.03 -24.34
CA HIS A 214 15.94 13.15 -23.64
C HIS A 214 16.17 14.48 -24.36
N SER A 215 15.16 15.35 -24.45
CA SER A 215 15.31 16.71 -24.99
C SER A 215 15.71 17.77 -23.93
N THR A 216 15.85 17.36 -22.67
CA THR A 216 16.10 18.23 -21.51
C THR A 216 17.18 17.63 -20.61
N TYR A 217 17.93 18.47 -19.89
CA TYR A 217 18.95 18.06 -18.91
C TYR A 217 18.32 17.37 -17.69
N PRO A 218 18.33 16.03 -17.59
CA PRO A 218 17.68 15.32 -16.52
C PRO A 218 18.65 15.16 -15.35
N VAL A 219 18.17 15.42 -14.14
CA VAL A 219 18.91 15.04 -12.93
C VAL A 219 18.65 13.57 -12.69
N SER A 220 19.71 12.81 -12.45
CA SER A 220 19.65 11.42 -12.03
C SER A 220 20.28 11.24 -10.65
N TYR A 221 19.91 10.16 -9.97
CA TYR A 221 20.46 9.71 -8.71
C TYR A 221 20.67 8.19 -8.76
N ILE A 222 21.75 7.71 -8.15
CA ILE A 222 21.98 6.27 -7.96
C ILE A 222 22.03 5.95 -6.46
N GLY A 223 21.23 4.98 -6.06
CA GLY A 223 21.18 4.43 -4.70
C GLY A 223 21.40 2.92 -4.71
N LYS A 224 21.35 2.32 -3.52
CA LYS A 224 21.37 0.87 -3.31
C LYS A 224 20.50 0.50 -2.11
N ASP A 225 20.22 -0.79 -1.96
CA ASP A 225 19.74 -1.38 -0.71
C ASP A 225 20.81 -2.22 0.02
N SER A 226 20.38 -2.77 1.16
CA SER A 226 21.00 -3.77 2.01
C SER A 226 21.31 -5.06 1.25
N ASP A 227 20.42 -5.50 0.35
CA ASP A 227 20.59 -6.65 -0.56
C ASP A 227 21.63 -6.44 -1.67
N ASN A 228 22.19 -5.22 -1.83
CA ASN A 228 23.15 -4.81 -2.86
C ASN A 228 22.58 -4.69 -4.29
N ASN A 229 21.27 -4.58 -4.43
CA ASN A 229 20.64 -4.08 -5.64
C ASN A 229 20.99 -2.61 -5.85
N LEU A 230 21.10 -2.18 -7.11
CA LEU A 230 21.25 -0.77 -7.49
C LEU A 230 19.90 -0.19 -7.94
N TYR A 231 19.72 1.10 -7.67
CA TYR A 231 18.55 1.87 -8.07
C TYR A 231 18.99 3.12 -8.79
N ILE A 232 18.41 3.42 -9.95
CA ILE A 232 18.56 4.73 -10.60
C ILE A 232 17.20 5.41 -10.61
N LEU A 233 17.17 6.65 -10.12
CA LEU A 233 16.02 7.55 -10.16
C LEU A 233 16.37 8.74 -11.04
N TYR A 234 15.52 9.09 -12.02
CA TYR A 234 15.82 10.19 -12.95
C TYR A 234 14.56 10.89 -13.45
N THR A 235 14.73 12.15 -13.88
CA THR A 235 13.67 12.88 -14.59
C THR A 235 13.61 12.44 -16.06
N HIS A 236 12.42 12.24 -16.61
CA HIS A 236 12.19 11.95 -18.03
C HIS A 236 11.08 12.86 -18.58
N PRO A 237 11.31 13.67 -19.63
CA PRO A 237 10.24 14.44 -20.28
C PRO A 237 9.24 13.44 -20.89
N SER A 238 7.95 13.57 -20.56
CA SER A 238 6.96 12.50 -20.65
C SER A 238 7.00 11.62 -21.91
N VAL A 239 6.69 10.33 -21.71
CA VAL A 239 6.52 9.33 -22.78
C VAL A 239 5.18 9.59 -23.49
N GLY A 240 5.12 10.66 -24.29
CA GLY A 240 3.92 11.17 -24.94
C GLY A 240 4.12 12.60 -25.45
N ASN A 241 3.27 13.08 -26.36
CA ASN A 241 3.49 14.31 -27.17
C ASN A 241 3.50 15.67 -26.42
N TYR A 242 3.66 15.72 -25.10
CA TYR A 242 3.61 16.95 -24.29
C TYR A 242 4.99 17.32 -23.73
N LEU A 243 5.62 18.32 -24.35
CA LEU A 243 6.98 18.82 -24.10
C LEU A 243 7.21 19.52 -22.74
N LEU A 244 6.35 19.33 -21.74
CA LEU A 244 6.36 20.10 -20.49
C LEU A 244 6.27 19.27 -19.20
N ASP A 245 5.94 17.97 -19.30
CA ASP A 245 5.78 17.11 -18.12
C ASP A 245 7.02 16.25 -17.85
N ASP A 246 7.94 16.78 -17.05
CA ASP A 246 9.11 16.09 -16.52
C ASP A 246 8.69 15.04 -15.47
N ARG A 247 8.69 13.73 -15.75
CA ARG A 247 8.26 12.67 -14.80
C ARG A 247 9.43 12.05 -14.06
N ILE A 248 9.21 11.55 -12.84
CA ILE A 248 10.21 10.76 -12.11
C ILE A 248 10.09 9.29 -12.48
N VAL A 249 11.22 8.71 -12.89
CA VAL A 249 11.34 7.35 -13.40
C VAL A 249 12.35 6.57 -12.55
N PHE A 250 12.07 5.29 -12.35
CA PHE A 250 12.83 4.34 -11.55
C PHE A 250 13.27 3.14 -12.38
N ASN A 251 14.53 2.73 -12.23
CA ASN A 251 15.05 1.45 -12.71
C ASN A 251 15.82 0.74 -11.59
N LYS A 252 15.65 -0.58 -11.48
CA LYS A 252 16.36 -1.47 -10.55
C LYS A 252 17.36 -2.35 -11.29
N SER A 253 18.49 -2.67 -10.67
CA SER A 253 19.39 -3.74 -11.09
C SER A 253 19.73 -4.64 -9.90
N THR A 254 19.71 -5.95 -10.11
CA THR A 254 20.04 -6.97 -9.10
C THR A 254 21.39 -7.64 -9.36
N ASP A 255 22.20 -7.11 -10.28
CA ASP A 255 23.40 -7.76 -10.81
C ASP A 255 24.59 -6.80 -10.99
N GLY A 256 24.62 -5.70 -10.22
CA GLY A 256 25.67 -4.68 -10.30
C GLY A 256 25.57 -3.77 -11.54
N GLY A 257 24.39 -3.64 -12.13
CA GLY A 257 24.09 -2.77 -13.29
C GLY A 257 24.30 -3.42 -14.65
N ASN A 258 24.62 -4.72 -14.69
CA ASN A 258 24.81 -5.48 -15.93
C ASN A 258 23.48 -5.61 -16.71
N THR A 259 22.36 -5.76 -16.00
CA THR A 259 20.97 -5.64 -16.49
C THR A 259 20.18 -4.66 -15.62
N TRP A 260 19.08 -4.13 -16.17
CA TRP A 260 18.16 -3.23 -15.47
C TRP A 260 16.73 -3.66 -15.76
N SER A 261 15.81 -3.39 -14.81
CA SER A 261 14.38 -3.53 -14.99
C SER A 261 13.86 -2.64 -16.13
N SER A 262 12.60 -2.86 -16.53
CA SER A 262 11.81 -1.83 -17.20
C SER A 262 11.81 -0.52 -16.40
N ALA A 263 11.66 0.59 -17.11
CA ALA A 263 11.59 1.92 -16.54
C ALA A 263 10.17 2.17 -15.99
N THR A 264 10.06 2.40 -14.68
CA THR A 264 8.77 2.59 -13.98
C THR A 264 8.57 4.07 -13.66
N VAL A 265 7.48 4.68 -14.13
CA VAL A 265 7.13 6.07 -13.76
C VAL A 265 6.50 6.08 -12.37
N ILE A 266 7.13 6.75 -11.40
CA ILE A 266 6.66 6.76 -10.00
C ILE A 266 5.92 8.05 -9.61
N SER A 267 6.05 9.14 -10.37
CA SER A 267 5.33 10.40 -10.11
C SER A 267 4.03 10.53 -10.92
N SER A 268 2.92 10.75 -10.20
CA SER A 268 1.60 11.13 -10.75
C SER A 268 1.59 12.50 -11.41
N ASP A 269 2.58 13.31 -11.06
CA ASP A 269 2.77 14.69 -11.45
C ASP A 269 4.13 14.84 -12.12
N SER A 270 4.43 16.05 -12.58
CA SER A 270 5.79 16.39 -12.98
C SER A 270 6.71 16.48 -11.73
N GLY A 271 8.02 16.47 -11.93
CA GLY A 271 9.01 16.26 -10.89
C GLY A 271 10.45 16.40 -11.36
N ARG A 272 11.27 17.02 -10.52
CA ARG A 272 12.69 17.32 -10.76
C ARG A 272 13.52 16.97 -9.52
N GLU A 273 14.83 16.93 -9.69
CA GLU A 273 15.80 16.73 -8.60
C GLU A 273 15.49 15.46 -7.76
N PRO A 274 15.37 14.27 -8.40
CA PRO A 274 15.05 13.03 -7.70
C PRO A 274 16.16 12.58 -6.73
N PHE A 275 15.76 11.96 -5.63
CA PHE A 275 16.64 11.31 -4.66
C PHE A 275 15.99 9.99 -4.18
N ILE A 276 16.81 8.96 -3.90
CA ILE A 276 16.34 7.68 -3.35
C ILE A 276 17.33 7.12 -2.32
N PHE A 277 16.80 6.55 -1.23
CA PHE A 277 17.56 5.80 -0.23
C PHE A 277 16.74 4.64 0.35
N GLU A 278 17.38 3.72 1.07
CA GLU A 278 16.74 2.68 1.89
C GLU A 278 16.86 3.08 3.36
N ASP A 279 15.79 2.94 4.14
CA ASP A 279 15.82 3.13 5.60
C ASP A 279 16.28 1.86 6.35
N SER A 280 16.47 1.98 7.66
CA SER A 280 16.91 0.87 8.53
C SER A 280 15.93 -0.31 8.60
N ASP A 281 14.68 -0.12 8.16
CA ASP A 281 13.63 -1.15 8.12
C ASP A 281 13.56 -1.84 6.74
N GLY A 282 14.46 -1.51 5.81
CA GLY A 282 14.51 -2.07 4.45
C GLY A 282 13.52 -1.44 3.48
N LYS A 283 12.91 -0.29 3.83
CA LYS A 283 11.97 0.43 2.97
C LYS A 283 12.72 1.45 2.11
N LEU A 284 12.49 1.41 0.80
CA LEU A 284 12.98 2.44 -0.11
C LEU A 284 12.12 3.69 -0.02
N TRP A 285 12.73 4.87 0.04
CA TRP A 285 12.06 6.16 -0.05
C TRP A 285 12.59 6.95 -1.24
N ALA A 286 11.67 7.42 -2.09
CA ALA A 286 11.96 8.30 -3.22
C ALA A 286 11.39 9.69 -2.96
N PHE A 287 12.18 10.72 -3.24
CA PHE A 287 11.82 12.13 -3.09
C PHE A 287 12.02 12.86 -4.42
N TRP A 288 11.20 13.88 -4.68
CA TRP A 288 11.39 14.81 -5.79
C TRP A 288 10.74 16.17 -5.50
N ARG A 289 11.09 17.17 -6.31
CA ARG A 289 10.53 18.52 -6.23
C ARG A 289 9.62 18.83 -7.41
N TRP A 290 8.46 19.41 -7.16
CA TRP A 290 7.61 20.02 -8.18
C TRP A 290 6.92 21.27 -7.63
N ASP A 291 6.88 22.34 -8.42
CA ASP A 291 6.32 23.65 -8.04
C ASP A 291 6.63 24.09 -6.58
N ASN A 292 7.93 24.10 -6.24
CA ASN A 292 8.49 24.37 -4.90
C ASN A 292 8.06 23.43 -3.76
N THR A 293 7.21 22.44 -4.03
CA THR A 293 6.74 21.42 -3.09
C THR A 293 7.64 20.19 -3.17
N ILE A 294 7.94 19.58 -2.01
CA ILE A 294 8.63 18.27 -1.95
C ILE A 294 7.57 17.17 -1.88
N TYR A 295 7.71 16.22 -2.78
CA TYR A 295 6.90 15.01 -2.87
C TYR A 295 7.77 13.82 -2.47
N TRP A 296 7.13 12.81 -1.89
CA TRP A 296 7.77 11.54 -1.63
C TRP A 296 6.83 10.38 -1.80
N LYS A 297 7.41 9.20 -2.06
CA LYS A 297 6.77 7.89 -1.97
C LYS A 297 7.73 6.91 -1.32
N TYR A 298 7.21 5.78 -0.87
CA TYR A 298 8.04 4.66 -0.42
C TYR A 298 7.61 3.34 -1.06
N SER A 299 8.54 2.38 -1.10
CA SER A 299 8.32 0.99 -1.47
C SER A 299 8.72 0.08 -0.31
N THR A 300 7.90 -0.91 0.00
CA THR A 300 8.22 -1.96 0.99
C THR A 300 8.66 -3.28 0.33
N ASP A 301 8.87 -3.28 -0.99
CA ASP A 301 9.12 -4.46 -1.80
C ASP A 301 10.32 -4.30 -2.75
N GLY A 302 11.24 -3.38 -2.42
CA GLY A 302 12.43 -3.11 -3.22
C GLY A 302 12.16 -2.42 -4.56
N GLY A 303 11.07 -1.64 -4.64
CA GLY A 303 10.76 -0.71 -5.74
C GLY A 303 9.75 -1.23 -6.76
N ASN A 304 9.09 -2.35 -6.49
CA ASN A 304 8.07 -2.92 -7.37
C ASN A 304 6.74 -2.16 -7.24
N THR A 305 6.34 -1.75 -6.02
CA THR A 305 5.15 -0.92 -5.76
C THR A 305 5.48 0.33 -4.96
N TRP A 306 4.82 1.44 -5.27
CA TRP A 306 5.12 2.74 -4.67
C TRP A 306 3.88 3.36 -4.04
N TRP A 307 3.78 3.25 -2.72
CA TRP A 307 2.65 3.67 -1.91
C TRP A 307 2.37 5.19 -2.03
N PRO A 308 1.11 5.63 -1.85
CA PRO A 308 0.70 7.01 -2.12
C PRO A 308 1.45 8.06 -1.29
N TYR A 309 1.57 9.24 -1.88
CA TYR A 309 2.35 10.36 -1.36
C TYR A 309 1.67 11.05 -0.17
N TYR A 310 2.47 11.71 0.66
CA TYR A 310 2.01 12.85 1.46
C TYR A 310 2.66 14.13 0.93
N ILE A 311 1.91 15.23 0.97
CA ILE A 311 2.42 16.57 0.66
C ILE A 311 2.90 17.18 1.97
N ASP A 312 4.18 17.55 2.06
CA ASP A 312 4.61 18.54 3.06
C ASP A 312 4.43 19.94 2.45
N SER A 313 3.36 20.62 2.85
CA SER A 313 3.01 21.95 2.33
C SER A 313 3.87 23.03 2.99
N ALA A 314 5.16 23.05 2.67
CA ALA A 314 6.10 24.11 3.05
C ALA A 314 5.77 25.42 2.31
N SER A 315 4.69 26.08 2.73
CA SER A 315 4.04 27.18 2.02
C SER A 315 4.75 28.55 2.13
N SER A 316 6.05 28.62 1.84
CA SER A 316 6.77 29.87 1.50
C SER A 316 8.26 29.65 1.21
N MET A 317 8.64 29.03 0.08
CA MET A 317 10.06 28.99 -0.32
C MET A 317 10.32 29.17 -1.81
N THR A 318 11.22 30.12 -2.11
CA THR A 318 11.86 30.28 -3.42
C THR A 318 13.08 29.37 -3.48
N TRP A 319 12.93 28.16 -4.00
CA TRP A 319 14.02 27.17 -4.05
C TRP A 319 14.77 27.19 -5.39
N GLU A 320 16.06 27.54 -5.37
CA GLU A 320 16.99 27.18 -6.44
C GLU A 320 17.76 25.89 -6.08
N LYS A 321 17.41 24.80 -6.80
CA LYS A 321 18.06 23.48 -6.81
C LYS A 321 18.38 22.86 -5.44
N THR A 322 17.42 22.14 -4.88
CA THR A 322 17.58 21.51 -3.55
C THR A 322 18.06 20.07 -3.69
N HIS A 323 19.28 19.77 -3.22
CA HIS A 323 19.75 18.39 -3.07
C HIS A 323 19.44 17.88 -1.66
N VAL A 324 18.37 17.09 -1.56
CA VAL A 324 18.01 16.35 -0.35
C VAL A 324 18.85 15.07 -0.31
N ARG A 325 19.64 14.86 0.76
CA ARG A 325 20.25 13.56 1.07
C ARG A 325 19.91 13.20 2.51
N ALA A 326 19.22 12.08 2.69
CA ALA A 326 19.00 11.50 4.01
C ALA A 326 20.28 10.82 4.52
N PHE A 327 20.51 10.92 5.83
CA PHE A 327 21.66 10.31 6.51
C PHE A 327 21.19 9.24 7.47
N GLU A 328 21.76 8.05 7.40
CA GLU A 328 21.63 7.09 8.47
C GLU A 328 22.75 7.34 9.50
N ASP A 329 22.40 7.93 10.64
CA ASP A 329 23.26 7.79 11.81
C ASP A 329 23.04 6.41 12.42
N THR A 330 23.94 5.47 12.11
CA THR A 330 23.93 4.08 12.62
C THR A 330 24.01 3.97 14.15
N SER A 331 24.18 5.08 14.87
CA SER A 331 24.09 5.14 16.33
C SER A 331 22.79 5.73 16.88
N THR A 332 21.95 6.38 16.06
CA THR A 332 20.75 7.10 16.54
C THR A 332 19.50 7.02 15.66
N CYS A 333 19.52 6.41 14.47
CA CYS A 333 18.38 6.36 13.53
C CYS A 333 17.75 7.75 13.21
N GLU A 334 18.59 8.78 13.07
CA GLU A 334 18.14 10.15 12.73
C GLU A 334 18.43 10.51 11.26
N TYR A 335 17.40 10.71 10.45
CA TYR A 335 17.53 11.19 9.06
C TYR A 335 17.47 12.72 8.98
N LEU A 336 18.57 13.36 8.55
CA LEU A 336 18.63 14.79 8.31
C LEU A 336 18.31 15.11 6.83
N LEU A 337 17.29 15.92 6.57
CA LEU A 337 17.04 16.53 5.25
C LEU A 337 17.71 17.90 5.21
N THR A 338 18.67 18.11 4.31
CA THR A 338 19.32 19.41 4.09
C THR A 338 18.89 20.05 2.78
N GLY A 339 18.84 21.39 2.73
CA GLY A 339 18.52 22.13 1.52
C GLY A 339 19.12 23.53 1.48
N SER A 340 19.48 23.99 0.28
CA SER A 340 20.00 25.34 -0.01
C SER A 340 18.88 26.38 0.07
N GLY A 341 18.53 26.80 1.28
CA GLY A 341 17.51 27.83 1.50
C GLY A 341 16.97 27.98 2.92
N GLY A 342 17.20 27.01 3.82
CA GLY A 342 16.79 27.12 5.22
C GLY A 342 16.79 25.78 5.96
N CYS A 343 17.13 25.80 7.25
CA CYS A 343 17.05 24.63 8.12
C CYS A 343 15.66 24.50 8.75
N TYR A 344 14.95 23.41 8.47
CA TYR A 344 13.75 23.04 9.21
C TYR A 344 14.09 22.14 10.40
N ARG A 345 13.47 22.41 11.55
CA ARG A 345 13.59 21.58 12.75
C ARG A 345 12.70 20.34 12.64
N SER A 346 13.27 19.22 12.18
CA SER A 346 12.75 17.91 12.60
C SER A 346 13.14 17.69 14.07
N LEU A 347 12.16 17.40 14.92
CA LEU A 347 12.37 17.02 16.32
C LEU A 347 12.62 15.51 16.38
N MET A 348 13.88 15.09 16.31
CA MET A 348 14.30 13.71 16.59
C MET A 348 15.02 13.60 17.95
N LEU A 349 15.11 12.36 18.46
CA LEU A 349 15.50 12.02 19.83
C LEU A 349 16.83 11.25 19.83
N LYS A 350 17.82 11.69 20.62
CA LYS A 350 19.15 11.05 20.68
C LYS A 350 19.33 10.06 21.84
N PRO A 351 19.85 8.83 21.58
CA PRO A 351 20.45 7.94 22.58
C PRO A 351 21.92 8.30 22.89
N VAL A 352 22.47 7.74 23.97
CA VAL A 352 23.87 7.88 24.41
C VAL A 352 24.42 6.49 24.76
N GLY A 353 25.63 6.17 24.28
CA GLY A 353 26.30 4.88 24.53
C GLY A 353 27.12 4.86 25.83
N LEU A 354 27.13 3.72 26.54
CA LEU A 354 27.90 3.50 27.77
C LEU A 354 29.04 2.48 27.53
N ASN A 355 30.16 2.60 28.25
CA ASN A 355 31.31 1.72 28.09
C ASN A 355 31.05 0.31 28.67
N LYS A 356 30.73 -0.64 27.78
CA LYS A 356 30.38 -2.02 28.12
C LYS A 356 31.48 -2.79 28.87
N THR A 357 32.77 -2.50 28.62
CA THR A 357 33.89 -3.26 29.21
C THR A 357 34.06 -2.96 30.69
N LEU A 358 34.14 -1.67 31.05
CA LEU A 358 34.23 -1.23 32.45
C LEU A 358 33.02 -1.70 33.28
N ILE A 359 31.82 -1.65 32.70
CA ILE A 359 30.60 -2.18 33.33
C ILE A 359 30.73 -3.70 33.59
N SER A 360 31.28 -4.45 32.64
CA SER A 360 31.42 -5.92 32.76
C SER A 360 32.49 -6.33 33.77
N GLU A 361 33.64 -5.65 33.78
CA GLU A 361 34.71 -5.89 34.75
C GLU A 361 34.25 -5.57 36.17
N TRP A 362 33.55 -4.45 36.35
CA TRP A 362 33.04 -4.04 37.65
C TRP A 362 31.94 -4.99 38.17
N LEU A 363 30.98 -5.38 37.32
CA LEU A 363 29.95 -6.39 37.66
C LEU A 363 30.56 -7.77 37.98
N GLY A 364 31.71 -8.12 37.37
CA GLY A 364 32.45 -9.34 37.67
C GLY A 364 33.02 -9.42 39.10
N THR A 365 33.05 -8.32 39.85
CA THR A 365 33.46 -8.30 41.26
C THR A 365 32.31 -8.53 42.25
N CYS A 366 31.06 -8.54 41.78
CA CYS A 366 29.87 -8.71 42.61
C CYS A 366 29.67 -10.19 43.00
N ILE A 367 29.90 -10.53 44.27
CA ILE A 367 29.67 -11.88 44.82
C ILE A 367 28.19 -12.07 45.19
N PRO A 368 27.55 -13.25 45.02
CA PRO A 368 26.11 -13.44 45.25
C PRO A 368 25.60 -13.13 46.67
N GLY A 369 26.48 -12.99 47.66
CA GLY A 369 26.16 -12.58 49.02
C GLY A 369 25.85 -11.09 49.22
N SER A 370 25.88 -10.26 48.17
CA SER A 370 25.58 -8.82 48.24
C SER A 370 24.18 -8.47 47.72
N ASP A 371 23.12 -9.08 48.27
CA ASP A 371 21.68 -8.69 48.17
C ASP A 371 21.19 -8.17 46.80
N GLY A 372 21.69 -8.73 45.69
CA GLY A 372 21.41 -8.26 44.32
C GLY A 372 21.77 -6.79 44.04
N SER A 373 22.55 -6.15 44.92
CA SER A 373 22.74 -4.70 44.98
C SER A 373 24.22 -4.35 44.88
N CYS A 374 24.70 -4.16 43.66
CA CYS A 374 26.02 -3.60 43.39
C CYS A 374 25.87 -2.09 43.10
N ASN A 375 26.47 -1.24 43.94
CA ASN A 375 26.43 0.23 43.83
C ASN A 375 27.26 0.77 42.63
N PHE A 376 26.67 0.85 41.44
CA PHE A 376 27.33 1.40 40.25
C PHE A 376 27.38 2.95 40.30
N PRO A 377 28.57 3.59 40.43
CA PRO A 377 28.67 5.02 40.66
C PRO A 377 28.58 5.82 39.34
N ILE A 378 27.42 6.41 39.07
CA ILE A 378 27.25 7.35 37.94
C ILE A 378 27.40 8.78 38.46
N LYS A 379 28.42 9.47 37.97
CA LYS A 379 28.73 10.87 38.23
C LYS A 379 28.33 11.68 36.99
N ILE A 380 27.89 12.92 37.15
CA ILE A 380 27.27 13.69 36.07
C ILE A 380 27.69 15.15 36.21
N HIS A 381 28.20 15.77 35.14
CA HIS A 381 28.47 17.20 35.09
C HIS A 381 27.68 17.89 33.97
N SER A 382 27.68 19.22 34.00
CA SER A 382 27.13 20.05 32.95
C SER A 382 27.81 21.40 33.01
N ASP A 383 28.30 21.84 31.87
CA ASP A 383 29.18 23.01 31.77
C ASP A 383 28.37 24.30 31.55
N THR A 384 27.04 24.22 31.63
CA THR A 384 26.09 25.31 31.39
C THR A 384 24.86 25.21 32.30
N TYR A 385 24.29 26.35 32.68
CA TYR A 385 23.06 26.36 33.49
C TYR A 385 21.84 25.87 32.68
N GLY A 386 21.20 24.80 33.16
CA GLY A 386 19.98 24.23 32.58
C GLY A 386 19.32 23.20 33.50
N LYS A 387 18.15 22.69 33.11
CA LYS A 387 17.55 21.49 33.70
C LYS A 387 17.83 20.32 32.75
N VAL A 388 18.29 19.20 33.28
CA VAL A 388 18.29 17.92 32.56
C VAL A 388 17.53 16.87 33.33
N GLN A 389 16.90 16.00 32.56
CA GLN A 389 16.02 14.94 33.00
C GLN A 389 16.54 13.64 32.37
N PHE A 390 16.90 12.69 33.23
CA PHE A 390 17.34 11.36 32.84
C PHE A 390 16.14 10.43 32.80
N SER A 391 16.06 9.59 31.77
CA SER A 391 15.03 8.57 31.62
C SER A 391 15.59 7.33 30.94
N ASN A 392 15.12 6.15 31.34
CA ASN A 392 15.35 4.84 30.69
C ASN A 392 16.74 4.19 30.78
N ILE A 393 17.62 4.52 31.75
CA ILE A 393 18.86 3.73 31.96
C ILE A 393 18.50 2.28 32.35
N ARG A 394 18.98 1.30 31.58
CA ARG A 394 18.83 -0.15 31.83
C ARG A 394 20.14 -0.89 31.54
N ILE A 395 20.49 -1.85 32.38
CA ILE A 395 21.69 -2.70 32.27
C ILE A 395 21.24 -4.16 32.49
N PHE A 396 21.82 -5.12 31.77
CA PHE A 396 21.43 -6.54 31.78
C PHE A 396 22.64 -7.48 31.94
N TYR A 397 22.48 -8.58 32.69
CA TYR A 397 23.51 -9.59 33.00
C TYR A 397 22.84 -10.90 33.47
N ASP A 398 23.40 -12.07 33.14
CA ASP A 398 22.78 -13.40 33.32
C ASP A 398 23.58 -14.39 34.21
N TYR A 399 22.91 -15.39 34.79
CA TYR A 399 23.50 -16.44 35.65
C TYR A 399 22.80 -17.82 35.47
N ASN A 400 23.43 -18.93 35.89
CA ASN A 400 22.83 -20.29 35.87
C ASN A 400 22.68 -20.89 37.28
N ILE A 401 21.62 -21.65 37.51
CA ILE A 401 20.86 -21.39 38.73
C ILE A 401 20.34 -22.69 39.45
N SER A 402 20.27 -23.89 38.87
CA SER A 402 19.12 -24.82 39.14
C SER A 402 19.00 -26.08 40.08
N GLU A 403 19.94 -26.53 40.93
CA GLU A 403 19.79 -27.78 41.75
C GLU A 403 19.05 -27.56 43.11
N LEU A 404 18.33 -26.44 43.27
CA LEU A 404 17.73 -25.93 44.53
C LEU A 404 16.17 -25.98 44.64
N TYR A 405 15.43 -27.08 44.36
CA TYR A 405 13.93 -27.06 44.36
C TYR A 405 13.14 -28.09 45.22
N SER A 406 11.98 -27.68 45.79
CA SER A 406 10.78 -28.53 45.99
C SER A 406 9.44 -27.73 46.02
N LYS A 407 8.30 -28.33 45.62
CA LYS A 407 7.00 -27.66 45.26
C LYS A 407 5.76 -28.19 46.00
N THR A 408 4.77 -27.32 46.24
CA THR A 408 3.36 -27.63 46.64
C THR A 408 2.34 -27.00 45.65
N SER A 409 1.07 -27.43 45.66
CA SER A 409 0.04 -26.98 44.70
C SER A 409 -1.36 -26.85 45.30
N ASP A 410 -2.06 -25.75 44.99
CA ASP A 410 -3.47 -25.47 45.34
C ASP A 410 -4.26 -24.99 44.09
N ILE A 411 -5.59 -25.10 44.12
CA ILE A 411 -6.52 -24.70 43.05
C ILE A 411 -7.33 -23.47 43.47
N TYR A 412 -7.53 -22.48 42.58
CA TYR A 412 -8.21 -21.21 42.90
C TYR A 412 -9.11 -20.67 41.76
N TYR A 413 -10.07 -19.83 42.12
CA TYR A 413 -11.10 -19.22 41.26
C TYR A 413 -10.73 -17.79 40.82
N VAL A 414 -11.21 -17.35 39.65
CA VAL A 414 -10.92 -16.02 39.05
C VAL A 414 -12.19 -15.38 38.48
N GLU A 415 -12.47 -14.13 38.85
CA GLU A 415 -13.52 -13.31 38.22
C GLU A 415 -13.00 -12.60 36.96
N ALA A 416 -13.86 -12.45 35.95
CA ALA A 416 -13.49 -11.79 34.69
C ALA A 416 -13.06 -10.32 34.90
N GLY A 417 -11.98 -9.91 34.24
CA GLY A 417 -11.49 -8.51 34.27
C GLY A 417 -10.64 -8.13 35.49
N LYS A 418 -10.40 -9.04 36.44
CA LYS A 418 -9.47 -8.80 37.56
C LYS A 418 -8.14 -9.53 37.35
N ASN A 419 -7.05 -8.78 37.40
CA ASN A 419 -5.71 -9.37 37.50
C ASN A 419 -5.54 -10.02 38.88
N ILE A 420 -5.21 -11.31 38.91
CA ILE A 420 -4.73 -11.97 40.13
C ILE A 420 -3.21 -12.05 40.05
N THR A 421 -2.55 -11.66 41.13
CA THR A 421 -1.12 -11.88 41.33
C THR A 421 -0.94 -12.85 42.50
N ARG A 422 -0.06 -13.85 42.33
CA ARG A 422 0.26 -14.87 43.34
C ARG A 422 1.77 -15.02 43.40
N THR A 423 2.28 -15.43 44.56
CA THR A 423 3.71 -15.71 44.75
C THR A 423 3.87 -17.14 45.26
N ILE A 424 4.62 -17.96 44.53
CA ILE A 424 5.00 -19.31 44.97
C ILE A 424 6.45 -19.22 45.45
N ASN A 425 6.65 -19.32 46.76
CA ASN A 425 7.99 -19.39 47.33
C ASN A 425 8.44 -20.85 47.33
N LEU A 426 9.37 -21.15 46.44
CA LEU A 426 10.20 -22.35 46.50
C LEU A 426 11.43 -21.99 47.35
N ASN A 427 12.03 -22.94 48.08
CA ASN A 427 13.20 -22.64 48.90
C ASN A 427 14.40 -23.50 48.56
N HIS A 428 15.55 -22.87 48.70
CA HIS A 428 16.67 -23.07 47.81
C HIS A 428 17.94 -23.40 48.60
N THR A 429 18.66 -24.49 48.26
CA THR A 429 19.93 -24.78 48.97
C THR A 429 21.24 -25.07 48.21
N ASP A 430 21.36 -25.81 47.08
CA ASP A 430 22.62 -25.70 46.25
C ASP A 430 22.59 -26.16 44.75
N ARG A 431 23.33 -25.46 43.87
CA ARG A 431 23.78 -25.72 42.43
C ARG A 431 22.83 -25.52 41.19
N THR A 432 22.91 -26.31 40.08
CA THR A 432 22.81 -25.85 38.64
C THR A 432 21.67 -26.19 37.61
N SER A 433 20.98 -27.35 37.54
CA SER A 433 20.38 -27.85 36.25
C SER A 433 18.80 -27.87 36.10
N PRO A 434 18.15 -27.25 35.06
CA PRO A 434 16.74 -26.75 35.07
C PRO A 434 15.56 -27.73 35.29
N VAL A 435 14.43 -27.23 35.82
CA VAL A 435 13.22 -28.01 36.16
C VAL A 435 11.97 -27.50 35.41
N ASN A 436 11.28 -28.40 34.71
CA ASN A 436 10.06 -28.08 33.95
C ASN A 436 8.80 -28.15 34.83
N PHE A 437 7.94 -27.13 34.75
CA PHE A 437 6.67 -27.07 35.46
C PHE A 437 5.49 -26.72 34.53
N THR A 438 4.44 -27.53 34.57
CA THR A 438 3.17 -27.23 33.88
C THR A 438 2.19 -26.52 34.83
N TYR A 439 1.45 -25.55 34.30
CA TYR A 439 0.39 -24.81 35.00
C TYR A 439 -0.85 -24.70 34.12
N ASN A 440 -2.02 -24.96 34.71
CA ASN A 440 -3.31 -24.92 34.00
C ASN A 440 -4.18 -23.82 34.62
N GLY A 441 -4.46 -22.76 33.87
CA GLY A 441 -5.46 -21.76 34.25
C GLY A 441 -6.87 -22.29 33.99
N ILE A 442 -7.78 -22.15 34.95
CA ILE A 442 -9.17 -22.60 34.83
C ILE A 442 -10.07 -21.37 34.74
N TYR A 443 -10.92 -21.28 33.71
CA TYR A 443 -11.96 -20.26 33.64
C TYR A 443 -13.29 -20.85 34.10
N TRP A 444 -13.85 -20.29 35.17
CA TRP A 444 -15.16 -20.68 35.69
C TRP A 444 -16.04 -19.43 35.81
N PRO A 445 -17.00 -19.20 34.90
CA PRO A 445 -17.87 -18.04 34.98
C PRO A 445 -18.81 -18.19 36.18
N SER A 446 -18.78 -17.21 37.10
CA SER A 446 -19.62 -17.18 38.31
C SER A 446 -21.12 -17.16 38.01
N ASP A 447 -21.49 -16.71 36.81
CA ASP A 447 -22.87 -16.29 36.48
C ASP A 447 -23.53 -17.24 35.45
N GLY A 448 -22.90 -18.37 35.12
CA GLY A 448 -23.34 -19.25 34.02
C GLY A 448 -23.07 -18.69 32.62
N GLY A 449 -22.14 -17.73 32.51
CA GLY A 449 -21.76 -17.08 31.25
C GLY A 449 -21.11 -18.00 30.22
N VAL A 450 -21.09 -17.52 28.97
CA VAL A 450 -20.51 -18.24 27.81
C VAL A 450 -19.01 -18.48 28.02
N LEU A 451 -18.55 -19.70 27.69
CA LEU A 451 -17.12 -20.06 27.74
C LEU A 451 -16.28 -19.17 26.79
N PRO A 452 -15.03 -18.84 27.15
CA PRO A 452 -14.07 -18.17 26.27
C PRO A 452 -13.91 -18.92 24.93
N LEU A 453 -13.72 -18.17 23.85
CA LEU A 453 -13.43 -18.73 22.52
C LEU A 453 -11.96 -19.15 22.39
N SER A 454 -11.07 -18.42 23.06
CA SER A 454 -9.64 -18.70 23.11
C SER A 454 -9.02 -18.13 24.38
N CYS A 455 -7.76 -18.46 24.62
CA CYS A 455 -6.96 -17.87 25.66
C CYS A 455 -5.53 -17.62 25.17
N GLU A 456 -4.85 -16.67 25.79
CA GLU A 456 -3.42 -16.45 25.65
C GLU A 456 -2.75 -16.56 27.01
N VAL A 457 -1.52 -17.03 27.00
CA VAL A 457 -0.59 -16.88 28.12
C VAL A 457 0.55 -16.02 27.59
N ASP A 458 0.72 -14.84 28.19
CA ASP A 458 1.72 -13.83 27.82
C ASP A 458 1.68 -13.46 26.33
N GLY A 459 0.47 -13.16 25.83
CA GLY A 459 0.23 -12.82 24.43
C GLY A 459 0.35 -13.99 23.45
N THR A 460 0.77 -15.17 23.91
CA THR A 460 0.86 -16.36 23.05
C THR A 460 -0.41 -17.20 23.16
N ALA A 461 -1.13 -17.34 22.04
CA ALA A 461 -2.36 -18.12 21.98
C ALA A 461 -2.13 -19.59 22.41
N LYS A 462 -3.01 -20.12 23.25
CA LYS A 462 -2.98 -21.52 23.72
C LYS A 462 -4.30 -22.21 23.40
N THR A 463 -4.26 -23.54 23.29
CA THR A 463 -5.45 -24.38 23.12
C THR A 463 -6.33 -24.27 24.37
N PHE A 464 -7.59 -23.90 24.17
CA PHE A 464 -8.60 -23.83 25.22
C PHE A 464 -9.49 -25.09 25.13
N GLU A 465 -9.29 -26.05 26.04
CA GLU A 465 -10.06 -27.30 26.08
C GLU A 465 -10.79 -27.43 27.42
N ASN A 466 -12.08 -27.74 27.39
CA ASN A 466 -12.91 -28.03 28.57
C ASN A 466 -12.88 -26.96 29.69
N GLY A 467 -12.63 -25.69 29.37
CA GLY A 467 -12.52 -24.60 30.35
C GLY A 467 -11.09 -24.28 30.83
N TYR A 468 -10.09 -24.99 30.31
CA TYR A 468 -8.68 -24.88 30.73
C TYR A 468 -7.83 -24.18 29.68
N CYS A 469 -6.97 -23.27 30.14
CA CYS A 469 -5.87 -22.68 29.38
C CYS A 469 -4.54 -23.21 29.94
N SER A 470 -3.89 -24.11 29.20
CA SER A 470 -2.73 -24.86 29.69
C SER A 470 -1.42 -24.31 29.13
N PHE A 471 -0.40 -24.14 29.98
CA PHE A 471 0.96 -23.83 29.54
C PHE A 471 2.03 -24.52 30.41
N THR A 472 3.25 -24.62 29.89
CA THR A 472 4.41 -25.17 30.61
C THR A 472 5.56 -24.18 30.53
N GLU A 473 6.20 -23.91 31.66
CA GLU A 473 7.43 -23.10 31.76
C GLU A 473 8.55 -23.97 32.35
N SER A 474 9.77 -23.77 31.85
CA SER A 474 10.99 -24.39 32.36
C SER A 474 11.76 -23.40 33.21
N ILE A 475 11.95 -23.70 34.50
CA ILE A 475 12.55 -22.77 35.46
C ILE A 475 13.83 -23.34 36.06
N SER A 476 14.88 -22.52 36.06
CA SER A 476 16.12 -22.74 36.78
C SER A 476 16.06 -22.12 38.19
N SER A 477 16.64 -22.75 39.21
CA SER A 477 16.31 -22.55 40.67
C SER A 477 16.97 -21.44 41.51
N GLY A 478 16.18 -20.54 42.06
CA GLY A 478 16.68 -19.26 42.55
C GLY A 478 16.01 -18.15 41.75
N ASN A 479 15.54 -18.50 40.54
CA ASN A 479 14.39 -17.82 39.97
C ASN A 479 13.11 -18.29 40.68
N TYR A 480 12.33 -17.28 41.04
CA TYR A 480 10.91 -17.39 41.32
C TYR A 480 10.15 -17.62 40.02
N PHE A 481 8.94 -18.18 40.11
CA PHE A 481 8.03 -18.32 38.98
C PHE A 481 7.77 -16.97 38.30
N THR A 482 7.75 -16.95 36.96
CA THR A 482 7.33 -15.77 36.22
C THR A 482 5.86 -15.47 36.50
N ASN A 483 5.50 -14.20 36.65
CA ASN A 483 4.10 -13.77 36.74
C ASN A 483 3.47 -13.84 35.35
N HIS A 484 2.97 -15.00 34.97
CA HIS A 484 2.28 -15.20 33.70
C HIS A 484 0.90 -14.51 33.68
N SER A 485 0.66 -13.77 32.62
CA SER A 485 -0.61 -13.13 32.30
C SER A 485 -1.48 -14.05 31.45
N ILE A 486 -2.49 -14.68 32.08
CA ILE A 486 -3.48 -15.49 31.36
C ILE A 486 -4.66 -14.60 30.98
N LYS A 487 -4.84 -14.38 29.68
CA LYS A 487 -5.98 -13.65 29.12
C LYS A 487 -6.97 -14.63 28.52
N PHE A 488 -8.26 -14.44 28.81
CA PHE A 488 -9.35 -15.20 28.22
C PHE A 488 -10.14 -14.30 27.28
N TYR A 489 -10.30 -14.72 26.03
CA TYR A 489 -10.99 -13.94 25.00
C TYR A 489 -12.44 -14.42 24.88
N LYS A 490 -13.35 -13.52 25.24
CA LYS A 490 -14.79 -13.66 25.02
C LYS A 490 -15.12 -13.20 23.59
N GLY A 491 -16.10 -13.84 22.95
CA GLY A 491 -16.67 -13.31 21.71
C GLY A 491 -17.27 -11.92 21.94
N VAL A 492 -16.92 -10.96 21.08
CA VAL A 492 -17.41 -9.58 21.13
C VAL A 492 -18.91 -9.54 20.84
N LEU A 493 -19.72 -9.08 21.79
CA LEU A 493 -21.18 -8.98 21.64
C LEU A 493 -21.60 -7.64 21.01
N VAL A 494 -21.03 -7.32 19.86
CA VAL A 494 -21.41 -6.14 19.06
C VAL A 494 -22.33 -6.59 17.93
N ASN A 495 -23.59 -6.17 17.99
CA ASN A 495 -24.55 -6.39 16.92
C ASN A 495 -24.43 -5.26 15.90
N LYS A 496 -24.23 -5.62 14.63
CA LYS A 496 -24.36 -4.69 13.49
C LYS A 496 -25.80 -4.71 12.99
N SER A 497 -26.36 -3.54 12.72
CA SER A 497 -27.54 -3.37 11.88
C SER A 497 -27.25 -2.34 10.80
N GLN A 498 -27.78 -2.55 9.59
CA GLN A 498 -27.74 -1.55 8.53
C GLN A 498 -29.15 -1.29 8.01
N VAL A 499 -29.41 -0.04 7.65
CA VAL A 499 -30.62 0.37 6.95
C VAL A 499 -30.19 1.02 5.65
N GLU A 500 -30.68 0.49 4.55
CA GLU A 500 -30.47 0.99 3.20
C GLU A 500 -31.59 1.96 2.81
N SER A 501 -31.27 2.98 2.02
CA SER A 501 -32.25 3.92 1.49
C SER A 501 -31.79 4.46 0.15
N ILE A 502 -32.57 4.20 -0.89
CA ILE A 502 -32.41 4.87 -2.18
C ILE A 502 -32.89 6.31 -2.05
N TRP A 503 -32.05 7.28 -2.43
CA TRP A 503 -32.33 8.71 -2.27
C TRP A 503 -33.18 9.28 -3.40
N ASN A 504 -32.99 8.78 -4.62
CA ASN A 504 -33.83 9.14 -5.74
C ASN A 504 -35.28 8.67 -5.48
N ASP A 505 -36.26 9.57 -5.64
CA ASP A 505 -37.69 9.20 -5.61
C ASP A 505 -38.15 8.49 -6.89
N THR A 506 -37.40 8.71 -7.98
CA THR A 506 -37.57 8.06 -9.27
C THR A 506 -36.27 7.41 -9.73
N ILE A 507 -36.31 6.13 -10.03
CA ILE A 507 -35.23 5.33 -10.62
C ILE A 507 -35.37 5.37 -12.13
N VAL A 508 -34.30 5.72 -12.85
CA VAL A 508 -34.29 5.64 -14.31
C VAL A 508 -33.61 4.35 -14.73
N VAL A 509 -34.25 3.56 -15.60
CA VAL A 509 -33.68 2.30 -16.14
C VAL A 509 -32.36 2.60 -16.86
N ASP A 510 -31.37 1.72 -16.68
CA ASP A 510 -30.00 1.86 -17.23
C ASP A 510 -29.31 3.17 -16.83
N LYS A 511 -29.59 3.68 -15.62
CA LYS A 511 -28.90 4.85 -15.03
C LYS A 511 -28.54 4.62 -13.58
N ASN A 512 -27.47 5.29 -13.14
CA ASN A 512 -27.01 5.25 -11.76
C ASN A 512 -28.01 5.93 -10.81
N ALA A 513 -28.40 5.22 -9.76
CA ALA A 513 -29.12 5.75 -8.60
C ALA A 513 -28.16 5.98 -7.43
N LEU A 514 -28.45 6.97 -6.58
CA LEU A 514 -27.73 7.22 -5.33
C LEU A 514 -28.40 6.46 -4.18
N VAL A 515 -27.60 5.69 -3.46
CA VAL A 515 -28.04 4.89 -2.29
C VAL A 515 -27.21 5.24 -1.07
N TYR A 516 -27.88 5.26 0.08
CA TYR A 516 -27.33 5.69 1.36
C TYR A 516 -27.49 4.55 2.36
N PHE A 517 -26.39 4.11 2.94
CA PHE A 517 -26.41 3.13 4.04
C PHE A 517 -26.20 3.84 5.37
N ASN A 518 -27.08 3.55 6.33
CA ASN A 518 -26.95 3.94 7.73
C ASN A 518 -26.58 2.70 8.54
N VAL A 519 -25.32 2.61 8.95
CA VAL A 519 -24.79 1.47 9.72
C VAL A 519 -24.74 1.83 11.20
N THR A 520 -25.32 0.98 12.04
CA THR A 520 -25.28 1.09 13.49
C THR A 520 -24.58 -0.13 14.08
N ALA A 521 -23.62 0.09 14.96
CA ALA A 521 -22.97 -0.97 15.74
C ALA A 521 -23.33 -0.77 17.21
N CYS A 522 -24.00 -1.75 17.81
CA CYS A 522 -24.47 -1.71 19.20
C CYS A 522 -23.72 -2.73 20.06
N ASN A 523 -23.09 -2.27 21.14
CA ASN A 523 -22.43 -3.13 22.12
C ASN A 523 -23.43 -3.59 23.18
N ASN A 524 -23.77 -4.88 23.15
CA ASN A 524 -24.67 -5.52 24.11
C ASN A 524 -23.92 -6.22 25.26
N ASP A 525 -22.60 -6.08 25.35
CA ASP A 525 -21.81 -6.56 26.50
C ASP A 525 -21.81 -5.54 27.65
N ASN A 526 -21.51 -6.02 28.84
CA ASN A 526 -21.32 -5.23 30.05
C ASN A 526 -19.95 -4.51 30.10
N ILE A 527 -19.16 -4.61 29.03
CA ILE A 527 -17.79 -4.10 28.91
C ILE A 527 -17.69 -3.23 27.64
N GLY A 528 -17.05 -2.06 27.74
CA GLY A 528 -16.78 -1.20 26.58
C GLY A 528 -15.61 -1.71 25.72
N TYR A 529 -15.65 -1.41 24.42
CA TYR A 529 -14.64 -1.81 23.45
C TYR A 529 -14.10 -0.60 22.68
N SER A 530 -12.82 -0.63 22.30
CA SER A 530 -12.14 0.39 21.49
C SER A 530 -11.52 -0.21 20.24
N ASN A 531 -11.41 0.57 19.16
CA ASN A 531 -10.90 0.16 17.85
C ASN A 531 -11.68 -0.99 17.19
N ILE A 532 -13.01 -1.01 17.35
CA ILE A 532 -13.87 -1.96 16.63
C ILE A 532 -13.93 -1.57 15.16
N LEU A 533 -13.59 -2.49 14.26
CA LEU A 533 -13.81 -2.35 12.83
C LEU A 533 -15.32 -2.52 12.51
N VAL A 534 -15.94 -1.48 11.98
CA VAL A 534 -17.34 -1.49 11.50
C VAL A 534 -17.33 -1.31 9.98
N ARG A 535 -17.93 -2.24 9.24
CA ARG A 535 -18.00 -2.23 7.77
C ARG A 535 -19.46 -2.35 7.30
N ALA A 536 -19.87 -1.51 6.35
CA ALA A 536 -21.15 -1.65 5.64
C ALA A 536 -21.11 -2.83 4.66
N ASP A 537 -22.21 -3.58 4.55
CA ASP A 537 -22.34 -4.64 3.55
C ASP A 537 -23.04 -4.06 2.32
N LEU A 538 -22.27 -3.76 1.27
CA LEU A 538 -22.77 -3.17 0.03
C LEU A 538 -23.18 -4.29 -0.96
N PRO A 539 -24.40 -4.27 -1.53
CA PRO A 539 -24.79 -5.15 -2.63
C PRO A 539 -23.85 -5.00 -3.84
N SER A 540 -23.60 -6.09 -4.56
CA SER A 540 -22.63 -6.14 -5.67
C SER A 540 -22.96 -5.25 -6.88
N ILE A 541 -24.20 -4.75 -6.95
CA ILE A 541 -24.66 -3.78 -7.96
C ILE A 541 -24.26 -2.34 -7.64
N TYR A 542 -23.80 -2.06 -6.42
CA TYR A 542 -23.42 -0.74 -5.95
C TYR A 542 -21.90 -0.61 -5.79
N SER A 543 -21.38 0.53 -6.25
CA SER A 543 -20.00 0.96 -6.05
C SER A 543 -19.96 2.07 -5.00
N ASN A 544 -18.98 2.02 -4.09
CA ASN A 544 -18.86 3.03 -3.03
C ASN A 544 -18.28 4.33 -3.58
N VAL A 545 -18.85 5.48 -3.18
CA VAL A 545 -18.29 6.82 -3.45
C VAL A 545 -17.85 7.54 -2.17
N THR A 546 -17.94 6.87 -1.02
CA THR A 546 -17.49 7.34 0.30
C THR A 546 -16.83 6.21 1.10
N PRO A 547 -16.12 6.52 2.21
CA PRO A 547 -15.65 5.51 3.15
C PRO A 547 -16.83 4.73 3.75
N TYR A 548 -16.75 3.39 3.69
CA TYR A 548 -17.75 2.46 4.23
C TYR A 548 -17.18 1.55 5.35
N ILE A 549 -15.97 1.87 5.79
CA ILE A 549 -15.19 1.19 6.84
C ILE A 549 -14.82 2.22 7.89
N PHE A 550 -15.10 1.92 9.15
CA PHE A 550 -14.94 2.82 10.30
C PHE A 550 -14.26 2.09 11.46
N TYR A 551 -13.59 2.85 12.33
CA TYR A 551 -13.04 2.36 13.58
C TYR A 551 -13.72 3.08 14.75
N ASP A 552 -14.39 2.32 15.62
CA ASP A 552 -15.22 2.85 16.70
C ASP A 552 -14.67 2.55 18.10
N THR A 553 -15.08 3.39 19.06
CA THR A 553 -15.08 3.05 20.49
C THR A 553 -16.53 3.02 20.98
N ILE A 554 -17.00 1.84 21.37
CA ILE A 554 -18.40 1.58 21.75
C ILE A 554 -18.45 1.13 23.22
N ASN A 555 -18.89 2.03 24.08
CA ASN A 555 -19.09 1.76 25.50
C ASN A 555 -20.15 0.66 25.74
N SER A 556 -20.09 0.00 26.89
CA SER A 556 -21.10 -0.98 27.31
C SER A 556 -22.52 -0.40 27.18
N GLY A 557 -23.44 -1.17 26.57
CA GLY A 557 -24.83 -0.78 26.37
C GLY A 557 -25.07 0.40 25.41
N SER A 558 -24.06 0.83 24.65
CA SER A 558 -24.16 1.97 23.73
C SER A 558 -24.07 1.54 22.26
N CYS A 559 -24.45 2.44 21.34
CA CYS A 559 -24.31 2.22 19.90
C CYS A 559 -23.57 3.39 19.24
N SER A 560 -22.68 3.08 18.30
CA SER A 560 -22.15 4.05 17.34
C SER A 560 -22.97 4.01 16.04
N LYS A 561 -23.03 5.14 15.33
CA LYS A 561 -23.82 5.31 14.10
C LYS A 561 -23.00 6.01 13.03
N HIS A 562 -22.80 5.32 11.91
CA HIS A 562 -22.24 5.88 10.68
C HIS A 562 -23.37 6.07 9.68
N SER A 563 -23.70 7.33 9.41
CA SER A 563 -24.75 7.73 8.47
C SER A 563 -24.13 8.33 7.21
N PHE A 564 -24.87 8.31 6.10
CA PHE A 564 -24.44 8.88 4.80
C PHE A 564 -23.26 8.16 4.12
N ILE A 565 -23.28 6.82 4.14
CA ILE A 565 -22.42 6.03 3.26
C ILE A 565 -23.06 6.06 1.86
N ASN A 566 -22.57 6.95 1.02
CA ASN A 566 -23.04 7.10 -0.36
C ASN A 566 -22.45 5.99 -1.25
N ALA A 567 -23.31 5.37 -2.04
CA ALA A 567 -22.98 4.42 -3.10
C ALA A 567 -23.76 4.76 -4.39
N THR A 568 -23.23 4.31 -5.53
CA THR A 568 -23.80 4.51 -6.88
C THR A 568 -23.84 3.20 -7.64
N GLY A 569 -24.96 2.92 -8.31
CA GLY A 569 -25.12 1.70 -9.12
C GLY A 569 -26.43 1.71 -9.90
N ILE A 570 -26.63 0.69 -10.75
CA ILE A 570 -27.77 0.59 -11.66
C ILE A 570 -28.74 -0.49 -11.14
N PRO A 571 -29.80 -0.12 -10.40
CA PRO A 571 -30.69 -1.07 -9.74
C PRO A 571 -31.77 -1.65 -10.65
N VAL A 572 -32.03 -1.04 -11.82
CA VAL A 572 -32.97 -1.56 -12.83
C VAL A 572 -32.32 -1.46 -14.20
N VAL A 573 -32.31 -2.56 -14.95
CA VAL A 573 -31.72 -2.63 -16.30
C VAL A 573 -32.69 -3.13 -17.35
N GLU A 574 -32.54 -2.69 -18.60
CA GLU A 574 -33.10 -3.36 -19.77
C GLU A 574 -32.29 -4.64 -20.07
N VAL A 575 -32.93 -5.80 -20.08
CA VAL A 575 -32.29 -7.10 -20.40
C VAL A 575 -32.42 -7.44 -21.88
N SER A 576 -33.59 -7.17 -22.45
CA SER A 576 -33.92 -7.48 -23.83
C SER A 576 -35.12 -6.66 -24.28
N PHE A 577 -35.23 -6.44 -25.57
CA PHE A 577 -36.49 -6.10 -26.22
C PHE A 577 -36.63 -6.89 -27.51
N THR A 578 -37.85 -6.96 -28.05
CA THR A 578 -38.14 -7.51 -29.37
C THR A 578 -38.79 -6.43 -30.22
N GLY A 579 -38.36 -6.31 -31.48
CA GLY A 579 -39.00 -5.42 -32.46
C GLY A 579 -40.50 -5.74 -32.58
N PRO A 580 -41.33 -4.76 -32.99
CA PRO A 580 -42.76 -4.86 -32.80
C PRO A 580 -43.42 -5.92 -33.68
N ASP A 581 -44.14 -6.87 -33.05
CA ASP A 581 -45.03 -7.79 -33.77
C ASP A 581 -46.15 -7.01 -34.47
N ILE A 582 -46.30 -7.24 -35.79
CA ILE A 582 -47.25 -6.51 -36.64
C ILE A 582 -48.50 -7.34 -36.91
N ILE A 583 -49.67 -6.79 -36.61
CA ILE A 583 -50.98 -7.37 -36.96
C ILE A 583 -51.78 -6.34 -37.76
N THR A 584 -52.12 -6.69 -39.01
CA THR A 584 -52.99 -5.88 -39.87
C THR A 584 -54.45 -6.00 -39.42
N LEU A 585 -55.06 -4.88 -39.06
CA LEU A 585 -56.49 -4.72 -38.80
C LEU A 585 -57.14 -3.97 -39.99
N PRO A 586 -58.48 -3.86 -40.08
CA PRO A 586 -59.13 -3.22 -41.24
C PRO A 586 -58.70 -1.78 -41.50
N ASP A 587 -58.50 -1.00 -40.43
CA ASP A 587 -58.22 0.44 -40.50
C ASP A 587 -56.86 0.84 -39.88
N TYR A 588 -56.11 -0.12 -39.31
CA TYR A 588 -54.85 0.12 -38.58
C TYR A 588 -53.86 -1.03 -38.73
N PHE A 589 -52.56 -0.73 -38.67
CA PHE A 589 -51.53 -1.70 -38.26
C PHE A 589 -51.36 -1.62 -36.74
N LYS A 590 -51.57 -2.75 -36.03
CA LYS A 590 -51.21 -2.89 -34.61
C LYS A 590 -49.77 -3.36 -34.52
N TYR A 591 -48.96 -2.64 -33.76
CA TYR A 591 -47.60 -2.98 -33.41
C TYR A 591 -47.52 -3.35 -31.93
N THR A 592 -46.68 -4.33 -31.58
CA THR A 592 -46.48 -4.78 -30.19
C THR A 592 -44.99 -4.91 -29.88
N TYR A 593 -44.39 -3.83 -29.37
CA TYR A 593 -42.99 -3.82 -28.93
C TYR A 593 -42.90 -4.43 -27.54
N THR A 594 -42.08 -5.46 -27.33
CA THR A 594 -41.93 -6.13 -26.02
C THR A 594 -40.57 -5.86 -25.42
N PHE A 595 -40.50 -5.69 -24.10
CA PHE A 595 -39.27 -5.42 -23.36
C PHE A 595 -39.21 -6.25 -22.06
N THR A 596 -38.01 -6.40 -21.51
CA THR A 596 -37.75 -7.11 -20.26
C THR A 596 -36.88 -6.23 -19.37
N LEU A 597 -37.35 -5.93 -18.16
CA LEU A 597 -36.58 -5.24 -17.12
C LEU A 597 -36.10 -6.24 -16.08
N ASN A 598 -34.92 -6.02 -15.50
CA ASN A 598 -34.44 -6.76 -14.34
C ASN A 598 -34.13 -5.79 -13.21
N VAL A 599 -34.92 -5.90 -12.13
CA VAL A 599 -34.79 -5.15 -10.88
C VAL A 599 -33.89 -5.94 -9.96
N ARG A 600 -32.76 -5.35 -9.58
CA ARG A 600 -31.65 -6.02 -8.88
C ARG A 600 -31.56 -5.66 -7.39
N ASP A 601 -32.50 -4.87 -6.88
CA ASP A 601 -32.60 -4.44 -5.49
C ASP A 601 -34.08 -4.32 -5.09
N GLY A 602 -34.49 -5.10 -4.09
CA GLY A 602 -35.85 -5.06 -3.53
C GLY A 602 -36.27 -3.70 -2.95
N ASN A 603 -35.34 -2.79 -2.61
CA ASN A 603 -35.72 -1.44 -2.16
C ASN A 603 -36.33 -0.57 -3.28
N VAL A 604 -36.12 -0.94 -4.55
CA VAL A 604 -36.72 -0.27 -5.73
C VAL A 604 -38.25 -0.33 -5.70
N SER A 605 -38.84 -1.38 -5.13
CA SER A 605 -40.30 -1.57 -4.97
C SER A 605 -41.02 -0.36 -4.35
N SER A 606 -40.31 0.44 -3.55
CA SER A 606 -40.81 1.64 -2.88
C SER A 606 -40.69 2.94 -3.68
N LYS A 607 -40.14 2.89 -4.91
CA LYS A 607 -39.76 4.04 -5.74
C LYS A 607 -40.42 3.97 -7.11
N ASN A 608 -40.70 5.13 -7.73
CA ASN A 608 -41.19 5.16 -9.10
C ASN A 608 -40.06 4.74 -10.06
N ILE A 609 -40.39 4.06 -11.16
CA ILE A 609 -39.41 3.65 -12.18
C ILE A 609 -39.75 4.35 -13.50
N THR A 610 -38.77 5.03 -14.10
CA THR A 610 -38.86 5.66 -15.41
C THR A 610 -38.03 4.87 -16.42
N TYR A 611 -38.69 4.32 -17.42
CA TYR A 611 -38.08 3.67 -18.57
C TYR A 611 -38.21 4.58 -19.80
N LEU A 612 -37.13 4.74 -20.58
CA LEU A 612 -37.04 5.66 -21.71
C LEU A 612 -36.77 4.88 -22.99
N VAL A 613 -37.83 4.58 -23.75
CA VAL A 613 -37.73 3.79 -24.98
C VAL A 613 -37.44 4.70 -26.15
N LEU A 614 -36.40 4.43 -26.92
CA LEU A 614 -36.09 5.21 -28.13
C LEU A 614 -37.20 5.03 -29.17
N LYS A 615 -37.74 6.13 -29.69
CA LYS A 615 -38.80 6.08 -30.73
C LYS A 615 -38.31 5.46 -32.04
N SER A 616 -37.01 5.48 -32.30
CA SER A 616 -36.38 4.79 -33.44
C SER A 616 -36.51 3.27 -33.38
N ASP A 617 -36.64 2.71 -32.17
CA ASP A 617 -36.66 1.27 -31.95
C ASP A 617 -38.09 0.70 -32.12
N MET A 618 -39.07 1.58 -32.39
CA MET A 618 -40.48 1.27 -32.64
C MET A 618 -40.88 1.66 -34.06
N MET A 619 -41.13 0.67 -34.92
CA MET A 619 -41.48 0.85 -36.33
C MET A 619 -42.69 1.79 -36.52
N ASP A 620 -42.54 2.81 -37.36
CA ASP A 620 -43.59 3.80 -37.70
C ASP A 620 -44.25 4.52 -36.50
N PHE A 621 -43.63 4.52 -35.32
CA PHE A 621 -44.17 5.12 -34.09
C PHE A 621 -44.51 6.62 -34.21
N GLY A 622 -43.85 7.36 -35.11
CA GLY A 622 -44.16 8.75 -35.41
C GLY A 622 -45.46 8.98 -36.20
N LYS A 623 -46.08 7.91 -36.73
CA LYS A 623 -47.36 7.93 -37.48
C LYS A 623 -48.53 7.36 -36.68
N ARG A 624 -48.30 6.91 -35.44
CA ARG A 624 -49.30 6.24 -34.61
C ARG A 624 -50.45 7.18 -34.21
N ASP A 625 -51.59 6.62 -33.85
CA ASP A 625 -52.63 7.30 -33.10
C ASP A 625 -52.29 7.24 -31.59
N PRO A 626 -51.82 8.35 -30.98
CA PRO A 626 -51.37 8.35 -29.59
C PRO A 626 -52.54 8.19 -28.60
N THR A 627 -53.80 8.25 -29.05
CA THR A 627 -54.97 7.97 -28.19
C THR A 627 -55.22 6.47 -27.99
N MET A 628 -54.53 5.62 -28.76
CA MET A 628 -54.64 4.16 -28.73
C MET A 628 -53.41 3.46 -28.15
N ASP A 629 -52.40 4.20 -27.70
CA ASP A 629 -51.22 3.63 -27.04
C ASP A 629 -51.63 2.91 -25.74
N LEU A 630 -51.11 1.70 -25.54
CA LEU A 630 -51.31 0.90 -24.35
C LEU A 630 -49.99 0.28 -23.90
N VAL A 631 -49.55 0.65 -22.69
CA VAL A 631 -48.38 0.05 -22.04
C VAL A 631 -48.83 -0.89 -20.93
N ARG A 632 -48.16 -2.04 -20.83
CA ARG A 632 -48.29 -2.98 -19.71
C ARG A 632 -46.92 -3.41 -19.21
N VAL A 633 -46.84 -3.72 -17.93
CA VAL A 633 -45.75 -4.47 -17.29
C VAL A 633 -46.40 -5.60 -16.48
N ASP A 634 -45.82 -6.80 -16.55
CA ASP A 634 -46.35 -8.08 -16.08
C ASP A 634 -47.83 -8.32 -16.44
N GLY A 635 -48.21 -7.87 -17.65
CA GLY A 635 -49.57 -7.95 -18.19
C GLY A 635 -50.57 -6.94 -17.60
N ASN A 636 -50.16 -6.06 -16.70
CA ASN A 636 -50.99 -5.05 -16.04
C ASN A 636 -50.65 -3.63 -16.53
N SER A 637 -51.66 -2.77 -16.69
CA SER A 637 -51.51 -1.34 -17.04
C SER A 637 -51.80 -0.39 -15.87
N THR A 638 -52.16 -0.91 -14.70
CA THR A 638 -52.41 -0.11 -13.48
C THR A 638 -51.10 0.48 -12.97
N GLY A 639 -51.09 1.72 -12.51
CA GLY A 639 -49.88 2.41 -12.04
C GLY A 639 -48.88 2.76 -13.14
N ILE A 640 -49.24 2.61 -14.42
CA ILE A 640 -48.36 2.95 -15.56
C ILE A 640 -48.86 4.21 -16.26
N TYR A 641 -47.97 5.18 -16.45
CA TYR A 641 -48.20 6.38 -17.25
C TYR A 641 -47.18 6.41 -18.39
N SER A 642 -47.60 6.84 -19.59
CA SER A 642 -46.70 6.93 -20.73
C SER A 642 -46.96 8.18 -21.57
N GLU A 643 -45.89 8.73 -22.16
CA GLU A 643 -45.94 9.99 -22.90
C GLU A 643 -44.77 10.14 -23.89
N ASP A 644 -44.96 10.98 -24.92
CA ASP A 644 -43.88 11.44 -25.80
C ASP A 644 -42.93 12.40 -25.07
N TYR A 645 -41.64 12.05 -24.97
CA TYR A 645 -40.61 12.82 -24.29
C TYR A 645 -39.36 13.00 -25.18
N GLY A 646 -39.40 14.01 -26.06
CA GLY A 646 -38.34 14.23 -27.06
C GLY A 646 -38.23 13.05 -28.03
N ASP A 647 -37.03 12.50 -28.19
CA ASP A 647 -36.75 11.31 -29.01
C ASP A 647 -37.16 9.99 -28.34
N TYR A 648 -37.64 10.04 -27.09
CA TYR A 648 -38.02 8.89 -26.29
C TYR A 648 -39.53 8.83 -26.05
N TYR A 649 -40.06 7.62 -25.92
CA TYR A 649 -41.34 7.36 -25.29
C TYR A 649 -41.07 7.02 -23.83
N ARG A 650 -41.52 7.88 -22.91
CA ARG A 650 -41.29 7.74 -21.48
C ARG A 650 -42.39 6.88 -20.89
N ILE A 651 -42.02 5.86 -20.12
CA ILE A 651 -42.91 5.02 -19.33
C ILE A 651 -42.56 5.21 -17.86
N ASN A 652 -43.53 5.62 -17.05
CA ASN A 652 -43.40 5.76 -15.61
C ASN A 652 -44.25 4.68 -14.92
N ILE A 653 -43.61 3.75 -14.24
CA ILE A 653 -44.21 2.71 -13.40
C ILE A 653 -44.21 3.25 -11.96
N THR A 654 -45.37 3.57 -11.42
CA THR A 654 -45.50 4.09 -10.05
C THR A 654 -45.62 2.97 -9.04
N THR A 655 -45.50 3.31 -7.76
CA THR A 655 -45.75 2.40 -6.62
C THR A 655 -47.20 1.88 -6.51
N GLU A 656 -48.08 2.25 -7.44
CA GLU A 656 -49.45 1.72 -7.57
C GLU A 656 -49.53 0.52 -8.56
N HIS A 657 -48.40 0.07 -9.11
CA HIS A 657 -48.33 -1.05 -10.05
C HIS A 657 -48.49 -2.41 -9.36
N GLY A 658 -49.71 -2.72 -8.93
CA GLY A 658 -50.01 -3.92 -8.15
C GLY A 658 -49.89 -3.66 -6.65
N SER A 659 -48.77 -4.06 -6.04
CA SER A 659 -48.47 -3.84 -4.61
C SER A 659 -47.27 -2.92 -4.34
N SER A 660 -46.55 -2.55 -5.40
CA SER A 660 -45.28 -1.82 -5.39
C SER A 660 -45.07 -1.23 -6.79
N SER A 661 -43.86 -0.73 -7.12
CA SER A 661 -43.53 -0.37 -8.50
C SER A 661 -43.11 -1.58 -9.32
N LEU A 662 -42.00 -2.22 -8.95
CA LEU A 662 -41.60 -3.57 -9.34
C LEU A 662 -40.80 -4.18 -8.16
N GLU A 663 -41.03 -5.46 -7.88
CA GLU A 663 -40.24 -6.21 -6.89
C GLU A 663 -38.83 -6.55 -7.42
N GLU A 664 -37.98 -7.19 -6.60
CA GLU A 664 -36.72 -7.74 -7.11
C GLU A 664 -36.98 -8.93 -8.04
N GLY A 665 -36.43 -8.90 -9.25
CA GLY A 665 -36.61 -9.95 -10.24
C GLY A 665 -36.69 -9.46 -11.69
N THR A 666 -37.12 -10.38 -12.57
CA THR A 666 -37.29 -10.12 -14.00
C THR A 666 -38.76 -9.86 -14.32
N HIS A 667 -39.03 -8.71 -14.93
CA HIS A 667 -40.36 -8.21 -15.29
C HIS A 667 -40.47 -8.05 -16.81
N SER A 668 -41.63 -8.37 -17.37
CA SER A 668 -41.87 -8.26 -18.82
C SER A 668 -42.85 -7.14 -19.12
N GLY A 669 -42.65 -6.42 -20.22
CA GLY A 669 -43.53 -5.33 -20.62
C GLY A 669 -43.84 -5.33 -22.11
N GLU A 670 -44.95 -4.70 -22.47
CA GLU A 670 -45.36 -4.49 -23.86
C GLU A 670 -45.84 -3.06 -24.07
N ILE A 671 -45.50 -2.48 -25.23
CA ILE A 671 -46.03 -1.24 -25.77
C ILE A 671 -46.81 -1.62 -27.02
N ILE A 672 -48.13 -1.49 -26.93
CA ILE A 672 -49.05 -1.68 -28.04
C ILE A 672 -49.41 -0.31 -28.60
N TYR A 673 -49.20 -0.11 -29.90
CA TYR A 673 -49.58 1.13 -30.58
C TYR A 673 -50.16 0.83 -31.97
N TYR A 674 -50.90 1.80 -32.52
CA TYR A 674 -51.68 1.62 -33.74
C TYR A 674 -51.36 2.71 -34.76
N VAL A 675 -51.00 2.33 -35.99
CA VAL A 675 -50.75 3.26 -37.09
C VAL A 675 -51.93 3.19 -38.07
N PRO A 676 -52.65 4.29 -38.35
CA PRO A 676 -53.77 4.27 -39.28
C PRO A 676 -53.36 3.78 -40.68
N ILE A 677 -54.16 2.89 -41.25
CA ILE A 677 -54.11 2.58 -42.69
C ILE A 677 -54.81 3.74 -43.38
N THR A 678 -54.06 4.78 -43.74
CA THR A 678 -54.58 5.94 -44.48
C THR A 678 -55.06 5.51 -45.86
N GLY A 679 -56.36 5.22 -45.95
CA GLY A 679 -57.00 4.80 -47.18
C GLY A 679 -56.92 5.88 -48.25
N GLY A 680 -56.30 5.55 -49.39
CA GLY A 680 -56.52 6.30 -50.63
C GLY A 680 -55.41 7.20 -51.14
N GLU A 681 -54.15 7.01 -50.72
CA GLU A 681 -53.05 7.20 -51.68
C GLU A 681 -52.48 5.84 -52.06
N ALA A 682 -52.93 5.30 -53.20
CA ALA A 682 -52.15 4.30 -53.91
C ALA A 682 -50.77 4.91 -54.16
N PRO A 683 -49.66 4.22 -53.85
CA PRO A 683 -48.33 4.82 -53.88
C PRO A 683 -48.08 5.40 -55.26
N SER A 684 -48.02 6.74 -55.31
CA SER A 684 -47.68 7.46 -56.53
C SER A 684 -46.35 6.91 -57.04
N ALA A 685 -46.32 6.49 -58.30
CA ALA A 685 -45.10 6.02 -58.97
C ALA A 685 -44.12 7.18 -59.28
N GLY A 686 -44.02 8.14 -58.35
CA GLY A 686 -42.97 9.13 -58.31
C GLY A 686 -41.66 8.44 -57.94
N GLY A 687 -40.82 8.20 -58.95
CA GLY A 687 -39.48 7.62 -58.78
C GLY A 687 -38.53 8.55 -58.02
N GLY A 688 -38.70 8.62 -56.69
CA GLY A 688 -37.63 8.94 -55.75
C GLY A 688 -37.07 7.63 -55.22
N GLY A 689 -35.79 7.36 -55.46
CA GLY A 689 -35.16 6.11 -55.05
C GLY A 689 -35.19 5.96 -53.52
N GLY A 690 -36.12 5.16 -53.01
CA GLY A 690 -36.12 4.71 -51.63
C GLY A 690 -34.90 3.84 -51.38
N GLY A 691 -33.83 4.46 -50.90
CA GLY A 691 -32.70 3.71 -50.37
C GLY A 691 -33.18 2.91 -49.16
N GLU A 692 -32.91 1.60 -49.17
CA GLU A 692 -33.06 0.72 -48.01
C GLU A 692 -32.52 1.46 -46.78
N ALA A 693 -33.34 1.69 -45.75
CA ALA A 693 -32.91 2.38 -44.54
C ALA A 693 -32.00 1.42 -43.76
N ASN A 694 -30.69 1.57 -43.95
CA ASN A 694 -29.70 0.72 -43.31
C ASN A 694 -29.43 1.27 -41.90
N TYR A 695 -29.82 0.53 -40.86
CA TYR A 695 -29.55 0.88 -39.46
C TYR A 695 -29.16 -0.36 -38.64
N MET A 696 -28.45 -0.10 -37.54
CA MET A 696 -27.90 -1.13 -36.67
C MET A 696 -28.28 -0.80 -35.23
N VAL A 697 -28.81 -1.78 -34.51
CA VAL A 697 -29.11 -1.66 -33.08
C VAL A 697 -28.20 -2.60 -32.31
N VAL A 698 -27.57 -2.07 -31.25
CA VAL A 698 -26.64 -2.82 -30.42
C VAL A 698 -27.12 -2.75 -28.97
N ARG A 699 -27.15 -3.90 -28.28
CA ARG A 699 -27.57 -4.01 -26.88
C ARG A 699 -26.67 -4.98 -26.08
N PRO A 700 -26.31 -4.64 -24.82
CA PRO A 700 -26.59 -3.37 -24.15
C PRO A 700 -25.83 -2.19 -24.80
N THR A 701 -26.32 -0.96 -24.61
CA THR A 701 -25.71 0.25 -25.19
C THR A 701 -24.40 0.66 -24.50
N GLU A 702 -24.18 0.18 -23.28
CA GLU A 702 -22.92 0.23 -22.53
C GLU A 702 -22.63 -1.17 -21.95
N LEU A 703 -21.36 -1.53 -21.85
CA LEU A 703 -20.92 -2.88 -21.47
C LEU A 703 -20.03 -2.83 -20.22
N PHE A 704 -20.55 -3.31 -19.09
CA PHE A 704 -19.74 -3.53 -17.89
C PHE A 704 -19.28 -4.99 -17.81
N ILE A 705 -17.97 -5.21 -17.70
CA ILE A 705 -17.36 -6.55 -17.65
C ILE A 705 -16.58 -6.72 -16.35
N PRO A 706 -17.19 -7.29 -15.29
CA PRO A 706 -16.47 -7.61 -14.06
C PRO A 706 -15.59 -8.84 -14.28
N ILE A 707 -14.28 -8.73 -14.01
CA ILE A 707 -13.36 -9.86 -14.00
C ILE A 707 -13.18 -10.32 -12.55
N TYR A 708 -13.74 -11.48 -12.22
CA TYR A 708 -13.57 -12.09 -10.89
C TYR A 708 -12.30 -12.96 -10.82
N ASP A 709 -12.02 -13.74 -11.88
CA ASP A 709 -10.83 -14.59 -12.01
C ASP A 709 -9.82 -13.99 -13.02
N GLU A 710 -9.39 -14.77 -14.02
CA GLU A 710 -8.48 -14.35 -15.08
C GLU A 710 -9.23 -13.83 -16.32
N CYS A 711 -10.48 -14.24 -16.49
CA CYS A 711 -11.34 -13.94 -17.63
C CYS A 711 -12.79 -13.81 -17.19
N ASN A 712 -13.56 -12.97 -17.89
CA ASN A 712 -15.01 -13.08 -17.93
C ASN A 712 -15.50 -12.97 -19.38
N SER A 713 -16.76 -13.31 -19.63
CA SER A 713 -17.39 -13.18 -20.94
C SER A 713 -18.82 -12.69 -20.81
N THR A 714 -19.20 -11.78 -21.68
CA THR A 714 -20.55 -11.25 -21.82
C THR A 714 -20.96 -11.27 -23.29
N LEU A 715 -22.23 -11.00 -23.58
CA LEU A 715 -22.80 -11.08 -24.91
C LEU A 715 -23.25 -9.70 -25.37
N LEU A 716 -22.86 -9.33 -26.58
CA LEU A 716 -23.31 -8.11 -27.25
C LEU A 716 -24.22 -8.53 -28.41
N ASN A 717 -25.50 -8.17 -28.33
CA ASN A 717 -26.48 -8.49 -29.37
C ASN A 717 -26.54 -7.36 -30.39
N ILE A 718 -26.37 -7.71 -31.66
CA ILE A 718 -26.29 -6.78 -32.80
C ILE A 718 -27.39 -7.18 -33.77
N THR A 719 -28.44 -6.37 -33.88
CA THR A 719 -29.53 -6.57 -34.85
C THR A 719 -29.34 -5.61 -36.02
N TRP A 720 -29.40 -6.14 -37.22
CA TRP A 720 -29.17 -5.39 -38.46
C TRP A 720 -30.45 -5.31 -39.27
N TYR A 721 -30.74 -4.11 -39.77
CA TYR A 721 -31.86 -3.83 -40.66
C TYR A 721 -31.31 -3.12 -41.89
N GLY A 722 -31.38 -3.74 -43.06
CA GLY A 722 -30.75 -3.23 -44.28
C GLY A 722 -30.53 -4.31 -45.34
N GLN A 723 -29.26 -4.57 -45.67
CA GLN A 723 -28.93 -5.47 -46.78
C GLN A 723 -28.96 -6.94 -46.30
N PRO A 724 -29.41 -7.91 -47.13
CA PRO A 724 -29.63 -9.32 -46.71
C PRO A 724 -28.43 -9.98 -46.02
N GLU A 725 -27.22 -9.67 -46.48
CA GLU A 725 -25.96 -10.07 -45.86
C GLU A 725 -24.97 -8.89 -45.98
N ILE A 726 -24.38 -8.47 -44.86
CA ILE A 726 -23.33 -7.44 -44.81
C ILE A 726 -22.22 -7.85 -43.84
N THR A 727 -20.98 -7.48 -44.16
CA THR A 727 -19.84 -7.69 -43.25
C THR A 727 -19.56 -6.41 -42.47
N ALA A 728 -19.76 -6.44 -41.16
CA ALA A 728 -19.32 -5.37 -40.26
C ALA A 728 -17.91 -5.64 -39.72
N SER A 729 -17.12 -4.59 -39.56
CA SER A 729 -15.83 -4.62 -38.88
C SER A 729 -15.95 -4.07 -37.47
N ILE A 730 -15.30 -4.74 -36.51
CA ILE A 730 -15.26 -4.32 -35.11
C ILE A 730 -13.96 -3.52 -34.88
N LEU A 731 -14.05 -2.34 -34.31
CA LEU A 731 -12.91 -1.48 -33.98
C LEU A 731 -12.94 -1.22 -32.47
N ILE A 732 -11.86 -1.53 -31.77
CA ILE A 732 -11.78 -1.35 -30.31
C ILE A 732 -10.76 -0.24 -30.04
N SER A 733 -11.19 0.84 -29.40
CA SER A 733 -10.34 1.97 -29.01
C SER A 733 -9.68 1.75 -27.65
N ASP A 734 -8.74 2.64 -27.33
CA ASP A 734 -8.21 2.85 -25.97
C ASP A 734 -7.60 1.59 -25.31
N ASP A 735 -7.40 1.67 -24.00
CA ASP A 735 -6.67 0.65 -23.23
C ASP A 735 -7.41 -0.68 -23.14
N ILE A 736 -8.75 -0.68 -23.27
CA ILE A 736 -9.58 -1.91 -23.29
C ILE A 736 -9.18 -2.89 -24.40
N ARG A 737 -8.55 -2.40 -25.48
CA ARG A 737 -8.05 -3.25 -26.58
C ARG A 737 -7.10 -4.34 -26.09
N ASN A 738 -6.34 -4.09 -25.02
CA ASN A 738 -5.40 -5.05 -24.46
C ASN A 738 -6.08 -6.14 -23.62
N TYR A 739 -7.33 -5.91 -23.19
CA TYR A 739 -8.08 -6.82 -22.30
C TYR A 739 -9.13 -7.64 -23.06
N ILE A 740 -9.71 -7.11 -24.14
CA ILE A 740 -10.67 -7.85 -24.98
C ILE A 740 -9.91 -8.80 -25.93
N LEU A 741 -9.89 -10.09 -25.58
CA LEU A 741 -9.26 -11.14 -26.38
C LEU A 741 -10.09 -11.56 -27.60
N GLN A 742 -11.41 -11.45 -27.48
CA GLN A 742 -12.38 -11.74 -28.53
C GLN A 742 -13.60 -10.82 -28.34
N PRO A 743 -14.09 -10.13 -29.38
CA PRO A 743 -13.44 -9.93 -30.68
C PRO A 743 -12.15 -9.11 -30.57
N LYS A 744 -11.27 -9.20 -31.57
CA LYS A 744 -10.11 -8.30 -31.72
C LYS A 744 -10.48 -7.11 -32.60
N SER A 745 -9.80 -5.98 -32.39
CA SER A 745 -9.94 -4.82 -33.28
C SER A 745 -9.49 -5.20 -34.71
N GLY A 746 -10.39 -5.08 -35.67
CA GLY A 746 -10.22 -5.53 -37.06
C GLY A 746 -11.00 -6.80 -37.42
N ASP A 747 -11.54 -7.52 -36.43
CA ASP A 747 -12.37 -8.71 -36.67
C ASP A 747 -13.65 -8.34 -37.44
N LYS A 748 -14.17 -9.33 -38.16
CA LYS A 748 -15.32 -9.18 -39.05
C LYS A 748 -16.44 -10.13 -38.64
N ILE A 749 -17.65 -9.60 -38.59
CA ILE A 749 -18.88 -10.36 -38.34
C ILE A 749 -19.81 -10.24 -39.55
N LEU A 750 -20.52 -11.33 -39.83
CA LEU A 750 -21.62 -11.32 -40.79
C LEU A 750 -22.87 -10.88 -40.05
N LEU A 751 -23.53 -9.83 -40.54
CA LEU A 751 -24.86 -9.43 -40.13
C LEU A 751 -25.83 -9.80 -41.25
N ARG A 752 -26.99 -10.35 -40.87
CA ARG A 752 -28.09 -10.74 -41.76
C ARG A 752 -29.27 -9.83 -41.46
N ASP A 753 -30.05 -9.51 -42.49
CA ASP A 753 -31.21 -8.63 -42.35
C ASP A 753 -32.27 -9.23 -41.42
N GLU A 754 -32.79 -8.41 -40.50
CA GLU A 754 -33.74 -8.76 -39.43
C GLU A 754 -33.25 -9.84 -38.43
N GLU A 755 -31.99 -10.31 -38.53
CA GLU A 755 -31.41 -11.28 -37.60
C GLU A 755 -30.56 -10.60 -36.51
N THR A 756 -30.62 -11.15 -35.29
CA THR A 756 -29.74 -10.75 -34.18
C THR A 756 -28.49 -11.62 -34.17
N THR A 757 -27.35 -11.01 -34.49
CA THR A 757 -26.02 -11.63 -34.34
C THR A 757 -25.52 -11.42 -32.91
N THR A 758 -25.39 -12.50 -32.14
CA THR A 758 -24.76 -12.46 -30.82
C THR A 758 -23.24 -12.52 -30.94
N LEU A 759 -22.57 -11.48 -30.47
CA LEU A 759 -21.12 -11.33 -30.46
C LEU A 759 -20.59 -11.58 -29.02
N PRO A 760 -19.86 -12.69 -28.76
CA PRO A 760 -19.27 -12.93 -27.46
C PRO A 760 -18.08 -11.98 -27.21
N ILE A 761 -18.17 -11.19 -26.15
CA ILE A 761 -17.12 -10.30 -25.67
C ILE A 761 -16.40 -10.98 -24.51
N LYS A 762 -15.21 -11.52 -24.77
CA LYS A 762 -14.34 -12.14 -23.76
C LYS A 762 -13.23 -11.17 -23.37
N ALA A 763 -13.35 -10.62 -22.17
CA ALA A 763 -12.28 -9.86 -21.53
C ALA A 763 -11.46 -10.79 -20.63
N CYS A 764 -10.13 -10.68 -20.69
CA CYS A 764 -9.24 -11.33 -19.74
C CYS A 764 -8.15 -10.36 -19.31
N ILE A 765 -7.51 -10.69 -18.18
CA ILE A 765 -6.22 -10.13 -17.81
C ILE A 765 -5.17 -10.89 -18.61
N PRO A 766 -4.42 -10.25 -19.53
CA PRO A 766 -3.31 -10.89 -20.22
C PRO A 766 -2.33 -11.49 -19.21
N GLU A 767 -1.72 -12.64 -19.54
CA GLU A 767 -0.69 -13.27 -18.69
C GLU A 767 0.43 -12.29 -18.36
N GLU A 768 0.79 -11.47 -19.35
CA GLU A 768 1.77 -10.39 -19.32
C GLU A 768 1.42 -9.30 -18.30
N LEU A 769 0.14 -9.11 -17.98
CA LEU A 769 -0.35 -8.15 -16.97
C LEU A 769 -0.69 -8.81 -15.64
N LYS A 770 -0.73 -10.15 -15.51
CA LYS A 770 -1.15 -10.81 -14.25
C LYS A 770 -0.26 -10.49 -13.04
N GLN A 771 1.03 -10.24 -13.24
CA GLN A 771 1.95 -9.80 -12.17
C GLN A 771 1.90 -8.30 -11.89
N GLU A 772 1.40 -7.49 -12.83
CA GLU A 772 1.45 -6.02 -12.77
C GLU A 772 0.09 -5.39 -12.37
N LEU A 773 -1.00 -6.18 -12.36
CA LEU A 773 -2.37 -5.68 -12.26
C LEU A 773 -3.19 -6.20 -11.07
N MET A 774 -3.04 -5.52 -9.95
CA MET A 774 -4.11 -5.34 -8.96
C MET A 774 -4.60 -3.88 -8.92
N GLU A 775 -3.71 -2.87 -8.85
CA GLU A 775 -4.10 -1.45 -8.75
C GLU A 775 -4.88 -0.90 -9.96
N THR A 776 -4.50 -1.23 -11.19
CA THR A 776 -5.12 -0.62 -12.39
C THR A 776 -6.56 -1.08 -12.60
N LEU A 777 -6.86 -2.34 -12.26
CA LEU A 777 -8.22 -2.87 -12.40
C LEU A 777 -9.14 -2.58 -11.19
N GLU A 778 -8.60 -2.11 -10.06
CA GLU A 778 -9.39 -1.49 -8.98
C GLU A 778 -9.99 -0.14 -9.42
N LYS A 779 -9.27 0.61 -10.27
CA LYS A 779 -9.75 1.89 -10.85
C LYS A 779 -10.68 1.70 -12.05
N GLY A 780 -10.58 0.55 -12.72
CA GLY A 780 -11.31 0.24 -13.94
C GLY A 780 -10.65 0.78 -15.20
N VAL A 781 -10.80 0.03 -16.30
CA VAL A 781 -10.32 0.40 -17.63
C VAL A 781 -11.52 0.63 -18.52
N SER A 782 -11.64 1.82 -19.10
CA SER A 782 -12.74 2.19 -19.99
C SER A 782 -12.26 2.51 -21.41
N GLY A 783 -13.14 2.34 -22.38
CA GLY A 783 -12.91 2.66 -23.78
C GLY A 783 -14.16 2.39 -24.61
N THR A 784 -14.03 2.26 -25.94
CA THR A 784 -15.19 1.99 -26.82
C THR A 784 -14.97 0.86 -27.82
N MET A 785 -16.07 0.21 -28.20
CA MET A 785 -16.15 -0.72 -29.32
C MET A 785 -17.09 -0.14 -30.38
N GLU A 786 -16.53 0.21 -31.54
CA GLU A 786 -17.27 0.65 -32.72
C GLU A 786 -17.56 -0.58 -33.62
N ILE A 787 -18.83 -0.85 -33.90
CA ILE A 787 -19.27 -1.85 -34.87
C ILE A 787 -19.67 -1.12 -36.15
N ARG A 788 -18.91 -1.32 -37.22
CA ARG A 788 -18.99 -0.52 -38.44
C ARG A 788 -19.29 -1.37 -39.66
N ALA A 789 -20.47 -1.19 -40.26
CA ALA A 789 -20.88 -1.81 -41.51
C ALA A 789 -20.79 -0.82 -42.67
N THR A 790 -20.25 -1.24 -43.82
CA THR A 790 -20.20 -0.43 -45.05
C THR A 790 -21.06 -1.08 -46.13
N THR A 791 -22.14 -0.42 -46.55
CA THR A 791 -23.10 -0.97 -47.52
C THR A 791 -22.50 -1.08 -48.92
N ARG A 792 -23.15 -1.83 -49.82
CA ARG A 792 -22.77 -1.94 -51.25
C ARG A 792 -22.72 -0.60 -51.99
N TYR A 793 -23.31 0.46 -51.41
CA TYR A 793 -23.33 1.82 -51.94
C TYR A 793 -22.30 2.75 -51.29
N GLY A 794 -21.45 2.24 -50.38
CA GLY A 794 -20.43 3.02 -49.68
C GLY A 794 -20.93 3.81 -48.46
N SER A 795 -22.22 3.71 -48.12
CA SER A 795 -22.75 4.28 -46.87
C SER A 795 -22.18 3.53 -45.67
N VAL A 796 -21.77 4.25 -44.63
CA VAL A 796 -21.26 3.67 -43.39
C VAL A 796 -22.34 3.77 -42.32
N VAL A 797 -22.74 2.65 -41.76
CA VAL A 797 -23.55 2.56 -40.54
C VAL A 797 -22.60 2.15 -39.41
N SER A 798 -22.63 2.87 -38.31
CA SER A 798 -21.73 2.63 -37.18
C SER A 798 -22.47 2.80 -35.85
N GLN A 799 -22.14 1.96 -34.87
CA GLN A 799 -22.60 2.06 -33.50
C GLN A 799 -21.41 1.95 -32.54
N ILE A 800 -21.35 2.84 -31.55
CA ILE A 800 -20.27 2.90 -30.56
C ILE A 800 -20.83 2.45 -29.21
N VAL A 801 -20.24 1.41 -28.64
CA VAL A 801 -20.57 0.86 -27.32
C VAL A 801 -19.44 1.21 -26.35
N PRO A 802 -19.66 2.06 -25.33
CA PRO A 802 -18.72 2.22 -24.24
C PRO A 802 -18.56 0.90 -23.48
N ILE A 803 -17.32 0.53 -23.16
CA ILE A 803 -17.01 -0.68 -22.39
C ILE A 803 -16.18 -0.27 -21.17
N GLU A 804 -16.54 -0.79 -20.01
CA GLU A 804 -15.77 -0.68 -18.77
C GLU A 804 -15.45 -2.08 -18.21
N ILE A 805 -14.18 -2.28 -17.85
CA ILE A 805 -13.64 -3.54 -17.33
C ILE A 805 -13.06 -3.27 -15.94
N ARG A 806 -13.53 -3.99 -14.92
CA ARG A 806 -13.02 -3.89 -13.52
C ARG A 806 -12.69 -5.27 -12.97
N LYS A 807 -11.64 -5.38 -12.15
CA LYS A 807 -11.34 -6.61 -11.41
C LYS A 807 -11.92 -6.51 -10.03
N TYR A 808 -12.59 -7.57 -9.60
CA TYR A 808 -13.06 -7.70 -8.23
C TYR A 808 -12.16 -8.71 -7.52
N ALA A 809 -11.61 -8.32 -6.38
CA ALA A 809 -10.92 -9.26 -5.52
C ALA A 809 -11.93 -10.31 -5.02
N ILE A 810 -11.86 -11.53 -5.55
CA ILE A 810 -12.45 -12.68 -4.86
C ILE A 810 -11.69 -12.82 -3.55
N GLU A 811 -12.32 -12.41 -2.45
CA GLU A 811 -11.79 -12.69 -1.12
C GLU A 811 -11.77 -14.21 -0.97
N VAL A 812 -10.57 -14.79 -0.99
CA VAL A 812 -10.38 -16.23 -0.83
C VAL A 812 -10.73 -16.57 0.63
N VAL A 813 -12.02 -16.82 0.86
CA VAL A 813 -12.50 -17.55 2.02
C VAL A 813 -11.77 -18.88 1.97
N LYS A 814 -10.68 -19.01 2.74
CA LYS A 814 -9.91 -20.24 2.87
C LYS A 814 -10.93 -21.35 3.12
N PRO A 815 -11.11 -22.32 2.21
CA PRO A 815 -12.15 -23.32 2.37
C PRO A 815 -11.90 -24.01 3.70
N ALA A 816 -12.92 -23.96 4.57
CA ALA A 816 -12.83 -24.56 5.89
C ALA A 816 -12.33 -25.99 5.72
N LYS A 817 -11.14 -26.28 6.26
CA LYS A 817 -10.40 -27.51 6.06
C LYS A 817 -11.39 -28.68 6.20
N PRO A 818 -11.64 -29.48 5.15
CA PRO A 818 -12.81 -30.35 5.12
C PRO A 818 -12.83 -31.21 6.37
N LEU A 819 -13.93 -31.10 7.13
CA LEU A 819 -14.08 -31.78 8.41
C LEU A 819 -13.69 -33.25 8.21
N PRO A 820 -12.74 -33.79 9.00
CA PRO A 820 -12.34 -35.17 8.85
C PRO A 820 -13.59 -36.05 8.93
N PRO A 821 -13.77 -37.01 8.01
CA PRO A 821 -15.02 -37.77 7.90
C PRO A 821 -15.34 -38.36 9.27
N LYS A 822 -16.56 -38.08 9.77
CA LYS A 822 -17.02 -38.50 11.11
C LYS A 822 -16.49 -39.90 11.40
N PRO A 823 -15.63 -40.09 12.41
CA PRO A 823 -15.11 -41.41 12.70
C PRO A 823 -16.30 -42.34 12.91
N LYS A 824 -16.34 -43.46 12.18
CA LYS A 824 -17.41 -44.45 12.32
C LYS A 824 -17.55 -44.77 13.81
N PRO A 825 -18.78 -44.81 14.36
CA PRO A 825 -18.97 -45.09 15.78
C PRO A 825 -18.22 -46.38 16.11
N LEU A 826 -17.26 -46.27 17.04
CA LEU A 826 -16.48 -47.41 17.51
C LEU A 826 -17.47 -48.50 17.95
N PRO A 827 -17.30 -49.76 17.50
CA PRO A 827 -18.19 -50.83 17.92
C PRO A 827 -18.18 -50.89 19.45
N PRO A 828 -19.34 -51.10 20.09
CA PRO A 828 -19.46 -51.04 21.54
C PRO A 828 -18.43 -51.98 22.17
N ILE A 829 -17.57 -51.43 23.04
CA ILE A 829 -16.51 -52.18 23.68
C ILE A 829 -17.18 -53.23 24.58
N THR A 830 -17.19 -54.48 24.13
CA THR A 830 -17.71 -55.58 24.91
C THR A 830 -16.87 -55.76 26.17
N VAL A 831 -17.50 -56.19 27.26
CA VAL A 831 -16.84 -56.43 28.56
C VAL A 831 -15.63 -57.37 28.41
N GLU A 832 -15.68 -58.28 27.43
CA GLU A 832 -14.59 -59.18 27.06
C GLU A 832 -13.32 -58.46 26.55
N ASN A 833 -13.46 -57.36 25.81
CA ASN A 833 -12.32 -56.58 25.33
C ASN A 833 -11.71 -55.74 26.47
N ILE A 834 -12.51 -55.26 27.41
CA ILE A 834 -12.01 -54.60 28.63
C ILE A 834 -11.22 -55.61 29.47
N ALA A 835 -11.73 -56.83 29.65
CA ALA A 835 -11.03 -57.89 30.36
C ALA A 835 -9.67 -58.23 29.72
N LYS A 836 -9.61 -58.33 28.38
CA LYS A 836 -8.34 -58.56 27.65
C LYS A 836 -7.32 -57.43 27.85
N ILE A 837 -7.76 -56.17 27.84
CA ILE A 837 -6.89 -55.00 28.10
C ILE A 837 -6.38 -55.00 29.54
N VAL A 838 -7.24 -55.29 30.53
CA VAL A 838 -6.83 -55.38 31.95
C VAL A 838 -5.84 -56.51 32.18
N VAL A 839 -6.03 -57.67 31.56
CA VAL A 839 -5.07 -58.79 31.60
C VAL A 839 -3.74 -58.40 30.95
N LEU A 840 -3.75 -57.69 29.82
CA LEU A 840 -2.51 -57.22 29.17
C LEU A 840 -1.73 -56.24 30.06
N ILE A 841 -2.42 -55.30 30.71
CA ILE A 841 -1.82 -54.35 31.67
C ILE A 841 -1.24 -55.08 32.88
N LEU A 842 -1.94 -56.09 33.41
CA LEU A 842 -1.43 -56.93 34.51
C LEU A 842 -0.20 -57.75 34.11
N ILE A 843 -0.15 -58.28 32.89
CA ILE A 843 1.03 -58.99 32.36
C ILE A 843 2.21 -58.04 32.21
N VAL A 844 2.02 -56.84 31.65
CA VAL A 844 3.08 -55.83 31.52
C VAL A 844 3.59 -55.40 32.90
N ALA A 845 2.71 -55.21 33.88
CA ALA A 845 3.08 -54.90 35.26
C ALA A 845 3.85 -56.04 35.95
N LEU A 846 3.52 -57.30 35.66
CA LEU A 846 4.26 -58.47 36.17
C LEU A 846 5.64 -58.61 35.54
N VAL A 847 5.76 -58.40 34.23
CA VAL A 847 7.04 -58.44 33.50
C VAL A 847 7.95 -57.31 34.00
N ALA A 848 7.43 -56.09 34.16
CA ALA A 848 8.17 -54.97 34.72
C ALA A 848 8.70 -55.25 36.15
N LYS A 849 7.99 -56.08 36.93
CA LYS A 849 8.40 -56.48 38.29
C LYS A 849 9.48 -57.57 38.32
N PHE A 850 9.61 -58.36 37.25
CA PHE A 850 10.64 -59.40 37.12
C PHE A 850 11.96 -58.90 36.51
N VAL A 851 11.98 -57.72 35.89
CA VAL A 851 13.19 -57.08 35.33
C VAL A 851 14.01 -56.33 36.41
N VAL A 852 13.56 -56.35 37.67
CA VAL A 852 14.21 -55.67 38.82
C VAL A 852 14.63 -56.68 39.91
N PHE A 853 15.04 -57.89 39.49
CA PHE A 853 15.61 -58.94 40.35
C PHE A 853 16.79 -59.64 39.68
#